data_AF-A0A2V3IB72-F1
#
_entry.id   AF-A0A2V3IB72-F1
#
_cell.length_a   1.000
_cell.length_b   1.000
_cell.length_c   1.000
_cell.angle_alpha   90.00
_cell.angle_beta   90.00
_cell.angle_gamma   90.00
#
_symmetry.space_group_name_H-M   'P 1'
#
loop_
_entity.id
_entity.type
_entity.pdbx_description
1 polymer ?
#
loop_
_entity_poly.entity_id
_entity_poly.type
_entity_poly.pdbx_seq_one_letter_code
_entity_poly.pdbx_strand_id
1 'polypeptide(L)'
;AANDCVTEATTGYAYYKGAMPLVIFSSVLLLLILLRKTRLGRRMRAVADNPDLAASSGINVENIQMTSAFLSAGISGMGGAIFAMTLRFAPETAFTLLLPSFAIIVLGTIGSIPGVLVGSLIVGFVRALSSPVLIAIGQPLGRSNYTALDGVMPYIFLIAILMIMPSGIGAAYEKWKVDRLRRRAEEQPSKRLGGLLAISPLGALGAHNFQQRKNARGESMMIVSVGAYVFSRITRFISGNSFADGSCSNDCQASESSATNFEMVTGRTEGDFILEDSPFSLSDVPDPPDGLDATLHDQWLTDALSELNNSWLDLMNTELGLVDNLVSLGDALWPAVPLLVWIIAAFEGLYLLQGRDEDALRPATEFLNSLLAPVMQSRNSGSVAMTQALGLAKAPLDSFHTALYDSLDRFQSGFDRNQKYMLLAVLVIVLVSELPPFFGKALLVLGLLWLVGLTILAWRSGEGPLGELRRLSPHGRESPIGSWVLFLSVLVFLLLFVEWLPVAEVENHDFIKALQVSNVLTTLAIFTLMAFALNLHTGVTGMVNFGIIFFVGVGAITVGLLTAPKDLHGYDWPVFWAVVAAVLISAGFGWLLAYPTARLRMDYFAIVTISLGEIARVLLMGEPLLRAGSWGSAIGISRYKLPLKDWWFCGSGEHLSEAGGLLSSDECRGVVGIGSPAEKLGRSDIPVLDDRGGVIDGELLYEATWFSMDLGEPAPYMMVLAIIGVVSLILIWWLLETLLKSPWGRILRSIREDEEVAQHHGHDVLTHKAASLALGAGIAAFAGALWAWKLTGFQPSFMAPAKSTFLVWAAFIVGGAANNKGMVVGAFIIVLMEFVFNVLVAGQGSSDLPLHETAAKIDQLFEWLVTGSDLWFWPHTTPIETFLLLAALGLLINKSAMVELGFSGVAVFMATYLLLGERSIDESFVGGSILANMAYVKVFLVGCLILLSLKYNARGILPEVPVRPPRPTEGDAE
;
A
#
# COMPACT_ATOMS: atom_id res chain seq x y z
N ALA A 1 39.66 -19.72 14.73
CA ALA A 1 38.59 -18.72 14.58
C ALA A 1 38.13 -18.31 15.97
N ALA A 2 38.92 -17.45 16.63
CA ALA A 2 38.40 -16.65 17.72
C ALA A 2 37.50 -15.61 17.06
N ASN A 3 36.27 -15.45 17.55
CA ASN A 3 35.39 -14.39 17.10
C ASN A 3 36.16 -13.09 17.18
N ASP A 4 36.24 -12.43 16.04
CA ASP A 4 36.90 -11.16 15.87
C ASP A 4 36.21 -10.13 16.77
N CYS A 5 36.77 -9.97 17.97
CA CYS A 5 36.27 -9.03 18.97
C CYS A 5 36.33 -7.59 18.44
N VAL A 6 37.20 -7.30 17.46
CA VAL A 6 37.28 -5.99 16.82
C VAL A 6 36.12 -5.83 15.85
N THR A 7 35.81 -6.83 15.02
CA THR A 7 34.62 -6.78 14.16
C THR A 7 33.33 -6.77 14.97
N GLU A 8 33.21 -7.54 16.05
CA GLU A 8 32.03 -7.52 16.93
C GLU A 8 31.93 -6.21 17.75
N ALA A 9 33.07 -5.57 18.09
CA ALA A 9 33.10 -4.26 18.76
C ALA A 9 32.92 -3.07 17.80
N THR A 10 33.32 -3.17 16.53
CA THR A 10 33.19 -2.10 15.52
C THR A 10 31.87 -2.18 14.77
N THR A 11 31.36 -3.39 14.48
CA THR A 11 30.08 -3.60 13.77
C THR A 11 28.90 -3.88 14.72
N GLY A 12 29.15 -4.31 15.96
CA GLY A 12 28.12 -4.71 16.93
C GLY A 12 27.76 -3.67 18.01
N TYR A 13 28.49 -2.54 18.14
CA TYR A 13 28.25 -1.60 19.23
C TYR A 13 27.05 -0.65 19.02
N ALA A 14 26.41 -0.33 20.14
CA ALA A 14 25.12 0.37 20.30
C ALA A 14 25.13 1.89 19.99
N TYR A 15 26.07 2.42 19.21
CA TYR A 15 26.13 3.85 18.88
C TYR A 15 24.92 4.30 18.07
N TYR A 16 24.58 3.53 17.03
CA TYR A 16 23.36 3.79 16.27
C TYR A 16 22.14 3.77 17.19
N LYS A 17 22.07 2.87 18.19
CA LYS A 17 20.95 2.81 19.13
C LYS A 17 20.79 4.10 19.97
N GLY A 18 21.88 4.82 20.26
CA GLY A 18 21.85 6.11 20.96
C GLY A 18 21.62 7.32 20.04
N ALA A 19 22.26 7.34 18.85
CA ALA A 19 22.09 8.40 17.85
C ALA A 19 20.68 8.40 17.23
N MET A 20 20.06 7.23 17.10
CA MET A 20 18.75 7.06 16.47
C MET A 20 17.62 7.82 17.18
N PRO A 21 17.42 7.69 18.51
CA PRO A 21 16.48 8.55 19.24
C PRO A 21 16.75 10.04 19.03
N LEU A 22 18.02 10.47 19.01
CA LEU A 22 18.37 11.88 18.81
C LEU A 22 17.92 12.37 17.42
N VAL A 23 18.21 11.61 16.37
CA VAL A 23 17.76 11.93 15.00
C VAL A 23 16.22 11.93 14.94
N ILE A 24 15.55 10.94 15.53
CA ILE A 24 14.08 10.87 15.55
C ILE A 24 13.47 12.09 16.26
N PHE A 25 13.90 12.38 17.49
CA PHE A 25 13.34 13.48 18.28
C PHE A 25 13.69 14.85 17.70
N SER A 26 14.90 15.03 17.15
CA SER A 26 15.30 16.29 16.50
C SER A 26 14.51 16.53 15.22
N SER A 27 14.29 15.51 14.39
CA SER A 27 13.45 15.59 13.17
C SER A 27 12.00 15.90 13.51
N VAL A 28 11.45 15.25 14.54
CA VAL A 28 10.11 15.55 15.06
C VAL A 28 10.02 16.99 15.57
N LEU A 29 11.02 17.45 16.33
CA LEU A 29 11.05 18.81 16.88
C LEU A 29 11.12 19.85 15.77
N LEU A 30 11.98 19.63 14.77
CA LEU A 30 12.11 20.49 13.60
C LEU A 30 10.80 20.56 12.81
N LEU A 31 10.13 19.41 12.63
CA LEU A 31 8.80 19.36 12.01
C LEU A 31 7.75 20.13 12.82
N LEU A 32 7.74 20.00 14.15
CA LEU A 32 6.82 20.74 15.02
C LEU A 32 7.05 22.25 14.91
N ILE A 33 8.31 22.69 14.86
CA ILE A 33 8.66 24.10 14.66
C ILE A 33 8.19 24.54 13.27
N LEU A 34 8.45 23.75 12.23
CA LEU A 34 8.02 24.03 10.87
C LEU A 34 6.50 24.19 10.78
N LEU A 35 5.73 23.25 11.32
CA LEU A 35 4.26 23.25 11.20
C LEU A 35 3.57 24.29 12.11
N ARG A 36 4.14 24.61 13.27
CA ARG A 36 3.51 25.54 14.24
C ARG A 36 3.95 26.99 14.08
N LYS A 37 5.24 27.22 13.81
CA LYS A 37 5.83 28.57 13.88
C LYS A 37 5.99 29.22 12.51
N THR A 38 6.13 28.45 11.44
CA THR A 38 6.36 29.02 10.10
C THR A 38 5.06 29.45 9.39
N ARG A 39 5.21 30.29 8.36
CA ARG A 39 4.11 30.69 7.47
C ARG A 39 3.57 29.50 6.66
N LEU A 40 4.46 28.59 6.24
CA LEU A 40 4.10 27.38 5.51
C LEU A 40 3.14 26.52 6.34
N GLY A 41 3.50 26.24 7.60
CA GLY A 41 2.67 25.45 8.51
C GLY A 41 1.29 26.06 8.84
N ARG A 42 1.17 27.40 8.82
CA ARG A 42 -0.15 28.07 8.94
C ARG A 42 -1.00 27.88 7.69
N ARG A 43 -0.42 28.00 6.50
CA ARG A 43 -1.12 27.77 5.23
C ARG A 43 -1.55 26.31 5.09
N MET A 44 -0.71 25.36 5.49
CA MET A 44 -1.04 23.93 5.50
C MET A 44 -2.26 23.64 6.37
N ARG A 45 -2.35 24.20 7.58
CA ARG A 45 -3.52 24.03 8.45
C ARG A 45 -4.78 24.69 7.88
N ALA A 46 -4.67 25.89 7.31
CA ALA A 46 -5.80 26.54 6.66
C ALA A 46 -6.35 25.72 5.48
N VAL A 47 -5.46 25.15 4.65
CA VAL A 47 -5.83 24.28 3.54
C VAL A 47 -6.43 22.96 4.04
N ALA A 48 -5.92 22.40 5.15
CA ALA A 48 -6.45 21.19 5.76
C ALA A 48 -7.85 21.39 6.36
N ASP A 49 -8.14 22.58 6.91
CA ASP A 49 -9.46 22.90 7.46
C ASP A 49 -10.49 23.12 6.35
N ASN A 50 -10.18 23.97 5.36
CA ASN A 50 -11.04 24.19 4.20
C ASN A 50 -10.22 24.68 2.99
N PRO A 51 -9.96 23.84 1.98
CA PRO A 51 -9.16 24.21 0.82
C PRO A 51 -9.81 25.33 0.00
N ASP A 52 -11.13 25.34 -0.13
CA ASP A 52 -11.87 26.35 -0.91
C ASP A 52 -11.79 27.73 -0.24
N LEU A 53 -11.95 27.78 1.08
CA LEU A 53 -11.81 29.00 1.86
C LEU A 53 -10.36 29.51 1.84
N ALA A 54 -9.38 28.59 1.95
CA ALA A 54 -7.97 28.93 1.82
C ALA A 54 -7.65 29.52 0.43
N ALA A 55 -8.20 28.93 -0.64
CA ALA A 55 -8.08 29.45 -2.00
C ALA A 55 -8.68 30.85 -2.14
N SER A 56 -9.87 31.09 -1.58
CA SER A 56 -10.50 32.43 -1.57
C SER A 56 -9.68 33.48 -0.79
N SER A 57 -8.86 33.02 0.16
CA SER A 57 -7.93 33.86 0.94
C SER A 57 -6.57 34.08 0.24
N GLY A 58 -6.43 33.68 -1.02
CA GLY A 58 -5.21 33.84 -1.82
C GLY A 58 -4.12 32.81 -1.53
N ILE A 59 -4.43 31.70 -0.87
CA ILE A 59 -3.51 30.59 -0.66
C ILE A 59 -3.59 29.64 -1.85
N ASN A 60 -2.48 29.43 -2.56
CA ASN A 60 -2.41 28.42 -3.62
C ASN A 60 -2.44 27.01 -2.99
N VAL A 61 -3.61 26.36 -3.03
CA VAL A 61 -3.86 25.04 -2.43
C VAL A 61 -2.97 23.96 -3.03
N GLU A 62 -2.82 23.95 -4.35
CA GLU A 62 -2.04 22.95 -5.09
C GLU A 62 -0.56 22.96 -4.66
N ASN A 63 0.06 24.14 -4.58
CA ASN A 63 1.44 24.27 -4.09
C ASN A 63 1.58 23.82 -2.63
N ILE A 64 0.58 24.08 -1.78
CA ILE A 64 0.59 23.65 -0.38
C ILE A 64 0.46 22.12 -0.29
N GLN A 65 -0.38 21.49 -1.12
CA GLN A 65 -0.49 20.04 -1.18
C GLN A 65 0.81 19.39 -1.70
N MET A 66 1.43 19.95 -2.75
CA MET A 66 2.71 19.47 -3.29
C MET A 66 3.86 19.59 -2.29
N THR A 67 3.99 20.74 -1.61
CA THR A 67 5.02 20.92 -0.58
C THR A 67 4.77 20.02 0.64
N SER A 68 3.50 19.77 0.99
CA SER A 68 3.14 18.79 2.03
C SER A 68 3.56 17.38 1.64
N ALA A 69 3.31 16.98 0.40
CA ALA A 69 3.70 15.67 -0.12
C ALA A 69 5.22 15.51 -0.13
N PHE A 70 5.96 16.51 -0.63
CA PHE A 70 7.43 16.53 -0.62
C PHE A 70 8.00 16.40 0.80
N LEU A 71 7.50 17.21 1.74
CA LEU A 71 7.95 17.17 3.13
C LEU A 71 7.65 15.81 3.78
N SER A 72 6.47 15.25 3.53
CA SER A 72 6.06 13.94 4.04
C SER A 72 6.91 12.81 3.48
N ALA A 73 7.21 12.85 2.17
CA ALA A 73 8.11 11.90 1.52
C ALA A 73 9.53 11.97 2.09
N GLY A 74 10.07 13.19 2.29
CA GLY A 74 11.39 13.38 2.89
C GLY A 74 11.49 12.83 4.32
N ILE A 75 10.47 13.07 5.16
CA ILE A 75 10.43 12.55 6.54
C ILE A 75 10.27 11.02 6.53
N SER A 76 9.46 10.48 5.62
CA SER A 76 9.28 9.03 5.48
C SER A 76 10.57 8.35 5.00
N GLY A 77 11.29 8.97 4.06
CA GLY A 77 12.61 8.50 3.60
C GLY A 77 13.65 8.52 4.72
N MET A 78 13.67 9.57 5.54
CA MET A 78 14.51 9.63 6.73
C MET A 78 14.14 8.54 7.75
N GLY A 79 12.85 8.28 7.97
CA GLY A 79 12.36 7.18 8.78
C GLY A 79 12.80 5.80 8.24
N GLY A 80 12.80 5.63 6.92
CA GLY A 80 13.31 4.43 6.25
C GLY A 80 14.83 4.24 6.41
N ALA A 81 15.62 5.30 6.26
CA ALA A 81 17.07 5.27 6.47
C ALA A 81 17.43 4.89 7.92
N ILE A 82 16.71 5.47 8.88
CA ILE A 82 16.77 5.12 10.31
C ILE A 82 16.44 3.63 10.47
N PHE A 83 15.30 3.19 9.96
CA PHE A 83 14.85 1.81 10.10
C PHE A 83 15.84 0.79 9.50
N ALA A 84 16.44 1.09 8.34
CA ALA A 84 17.41 0.23 7.66
C ALA A 84 18.68 -0.03 8.48
N MET A 85 19.06 0.89 9.38
CA MET A 85 20.18 0.67 10.30
C MET A 85 19.87 -0.32 11.44
N THR A 86 18.59 -0.61 11.72
CA THR A 86 18.20 -1.50 12.83
C THR A 86 17.86 -2.92 12.43
N LEU A 87 17.38 -3.11 11.21
CA LEU A 87 16.85 -4.39 10.74
C LEU A 87 17.27 -4.60 9.30
N ARG A 88 17.58 -5.86 8.97
CA ARG A 88 17.81 -6.26 7.59
C ARG A 88 16.57 -5.94 6.76
N PHE A 89 16.74 -5.09 5.76
CA PHE A 89 15.64 -4.65 4.91
C PHE A 89 15.28 -5.73 3.89
N ALA A 90 14.01 -6.10 3.85
CA ALA A 90 13.39 -6.82 2.73
C ALA A 90 12.35 -5.91 2.04
N PRO A 91 12.10 -6.04 0.73
CA PRO A 91 11.09 -5.24 0.03
C PRO A 91 9.70 -5.27 0.67
N GLU A 92 9.34 -6.37 1.33
CA GLU A 92 8.05 -6.55 2.02
C GLU A 92 7.93 -5.77 3.34
N THR A 93 9.07 -5.29 3.88
CA THR A 93 9.15 -4.59 5.17
C THR A 93 8.32 -3.31 5.19
N ALA A 94 8.18 -2.62 4.05
CA ALA A 94 7.33 -1.44 3.96
C ALA A 94 5.87 -1.75 4.30
N PHE A 95 5.35 -2.92 3.88
CA PHE A 95 3.97 -3.33 4.17
C PHE A 95 3.77 -3.75 5.62
N THR A 96 4.79 -4.33 6.25
CA THR A 96 4.72 -4.71 7.67
C THR A 96 4.73 -3.49 8.60
N LEU A 97 5.31 -2.37 8.17
CA LEU A 97 5.32 -1.08 8.90
C LEU A 97 4.10 -0.20 8.62
N LEU A 98 3.51 -0.32 7.43
CA LEU A 98 2.34 0.46 7.03
C LEU A 98 1.15 0.25 7.97
N LEU A 99 0.93 -0.99 8.43
CA LEU A 99 -0.20 -1.33 9.29
C LEU A 99 -0.06 -0.78 10.73
N PRO A 100 1.06 -0.95 11.46
CA PRO A 100 1.26 -0.28 12.75
C PRO A 100 1.21 1.25 12.65
N SER A 101 1.65 1.82 11.52
CA SER A 101 1.57 3.27 11.28
C SER A 101 0.13 3.78 11.27
N PHE A 102 -0.83 3.01 10.76
CA PHE A 102 -2.25 3.36 10.88
C PHE A 102 -2.73 3.36 12.33
N ALA A 103 -2.33 2.37 13.14
CA ALA A 103 -2.68 2.35 14.56
C ALA A 103 -2.18 3.61 15.28
N ILE A 104 -0.96 4.05 14.96
CA ILE A 104 -0.35 5.28 15.49
C ILE A 104 -1.17 6.53 15.11
N ILE A 105 -1.49 6.69 13.83
CA ILE A 105 -2.24 7.85 13.32
C ILE A 105 -3.63 7.91 13.93
N VAL A 106 -4.29 6.76 14.05
CA VAL A 106 -5.64 6.68 14.58
C VAL A 106 -5.69 6.96 16.06
N LEU A 107 -4.81 6.32 16.83
CA LEU A 107 -4.68 6.55 18.26
C LEU A 107 -4.35 8.02 18.55
N GLY A 108 -3.46 8.60 17.73
CA GLY A 108 -3.04 9.98 17.81
C GLY A 108 -4.05 11.02 17.32
N THR A 109 -5.15 10.58 16.69
CA THR A 109 -6.14 11.40 15.97
C THR A 109 -5.55 12.06 14.71
N ILE A 110 -6.25 11.92 13.57
CA ILE A 110 -5.87 12.55 12.29
C ILE A 110 -5.79 14.07 12.48
N GLY A 111 -4.66 14.67 12.08
CA GLY A 111 -4.40 16.12 12.22
C GLY A 111 -3.70 16.54 13.51
N SER A 112 -3.52 15.64 14.50
CA SER A 112 -2.87 15.96 15.79
C SER A 112 -1.45 15.41 15.86
N ILE A 113 -0.45 16.24 15.55
CA ILE A 113 0.97 15.84 15.65
C ILE A 113 1.36 15.37 17.07
N PRO A 114 0.98 16.06 18.17
CA PRO A 114 1.32 15.59 19.52
C PRO A 114 0.64 14.26 19.86
N GLY A 115 -0.59 14.07 19.37
CA GLY A 115 -1.29 12.81 19.55
C GLY A 115 -0.59 11.68 18.81
N VAL A 116 -0.12 11.90 17.58
CA VAL A 116 0.66 10.93 16.79
C VAL A 116 1.95 10.53 17.53
N LEU A 117 2.64 11.47 18.20
CA LEU A 117 3.83 11.17 18.99
C LEU A 117 3.53 10.31 20.23
N VAL A 118 2.46 10.63 20.95
CA VAL A 118 2.03 9.79 22.08
C VAL A 118 1.57 8.43 21.58
N GLY A 119 0.85 8.40 20.45
CA GLY A 119 0.40 7.18 19.80
C GLY A 119 1.55 6.28 19.38
N SER A 120 2.62 6.83 18.80
CA SER A 120 3.81 6.07 18.40
C SER A 120 4.56 5.50 19.59
N LEU A 121 4.68 6.26 20.68
CA LEU A 121 5.27 5.78 21.94
C LEU A 121 4.43 4.67 22.58
N ILE A 122 3.10 4.81 22.61
CA ILE A 122 2.21 3.78 23.15
C ILE A 122 2.30 2.51 22.31
N VAL A 123 2.16 2.62 20.98
CA VAL A 123 2.23 1.46 20.08
C VAL A 123 3.60 0.79 20.14
N GLY A 124 4.68 1.57 20.15
CA GLY A 124 6.04 1.06 20.32
C GLY A 124 6.24 0.36 21.66
N PHE A 125 5.75 0.94 22.75
CA PHE A 125 5.80 0.33 24.08
C PHE A 125 4.97 -0.96 24.15
N VAL A 126 3.75 -0.96 23.60
CA VAL A 126 2.89 -2.15 23.53
C VAL A 126 3.62 -3.28 22.82
N ARG A 127 4.21 -3.02 21.65
CA ARG A 127 4.98 -4.01 20.87
C ARG A 127 6.22 -4.50 21.63
N ALA A 128 6.98 -3.59 22.24
CA ALA A 128 8.17 -3.93 23.01
C ALA A 128 7.84 -4.78 24.25
N LEU A 129 6.72 -4.50 24.91
CA LEU A 129 6.25 -5.25 26.08
C LEU A 129 5.59 -6.58 25.72
N SER A 130 4.88 -6.65 24.59
CA SER A 130 4.17 -7.87 24.19
C SER A 130 5.09 -9.04 23.93
N SER A 131 6.22 -8.81 23.25
CA SER A 131 7.13 -9.91 22.92
C SER A 131 7.65 -10.68 24.15
N PRO A 132 8.24 -10.05 25.19
CA PRO A 132 8.64 -10.75 26.42
C PRO A 132 7.48 -11.42 27.16
N VAL A 133 6.31 -10.76 27.22
CA VAL A 133 5.12 -11.30 27.91
C VAL A 133 4.60 -12.55 27.18
N LEU A 134 4.54 -12.52 25.86
CA LEU A 134 4.12 -13.66 25.04
C LEU A 134 5.12 -14.81 25.13
N ILE A 135 6.44 -14.54 25.16
CA ILE A 135 7.45 -15.58 25.41
C ILE A 135 7.22 -16.21 26.79
N ALA A 136 7.04 -15.39 27.83
CA ALA A 136 6.86 -15.85 29.20
C ALA A 136 5.59 -16.71 29.38
N ILE A 137 4.51 -16.41 28.65
CA ILE A 137 3.27 -17.20 28.68
C ILE A 137 3.35 -18.43 27.78
N GLY A 138 3.93 -18.29 26.59
CA GLY A 138 3.95 -19.33 25.57
C GLY A 138 4.87 -20.50 25.90
N GLN A 139 6.05 -20.23 26.46
CA GLN A 139 7.05 -21.27 26.78
C GLN A 139 6.52 -22.32 27.80
N PRO A 140 5.91 -21.93 28.94
CA PRO A 140 5.32 -22.89 29.87
C PRO A 140 4.17 -23.72 29.28
N LEU A 141 3.47 -23.19 28.28
CA LEU A 141 2.35 -23.87 27.61
C LEU A 141 2.82 -24.81 26.47
N GLY A 142 4.14 -24.93 26.24
CA GLY A 142 4.69 -25.68 25.11
C GLY A 142 4.41 -25.05 23.74
N ARG A 143 4.10 -23.73 23.72
CA ARG A 143 3.72 -22.97 22.53
C ARG A 143 4.79 -21.95 22.19
N SER A 144 5.88 -22.40 21.57
CA SER A 144 6.98 -21.52 21.13
C SER A 144 6.54 -20.48 20.09
N ASN A 145 5.49 -20.77 19.32
CA ASN A 145 4.97 -19.89 18.27
C ASN A 145 4.02 -18.79 18.79
N TYR A 146 3.72 -18.75 20.10
CA TYR A 146 2.85 -17.72 20.71
C TYR A 146 3.42 -16.30 20.56
N THR A 147 4.73 -16.18 20.33
CA THR A 147 5.44 -14.92 20.06
C THR A 147 5.02 -14.27 18.74
N ALA A 148 4.50 -15.05 17.78
CA ALA A 148 3.97 -14.53 16.52
C ALA A 148 2.80 -13.55 16.73
N LEU A 149 2.12 -13.62 17.88
CA LEU A 149 1.04 -12.71 18.26
C LEU A 149 1.54 -11.27 18.56
N ASP A 150 2.85 -11.05 18.70
CA ASP A 150 3.43 -9.72 18.90
C ASP A 150 3.03 -8.76 17.76
N GLY A 151 2.96 -9.28 16.52
CA GLY A 151 2.49 -8.52 15.36
C GLY A 151 1.04 -8.02 15.49
N VAL A 152 0.23 -8.65 16.33
CA VAL A 152 -1.22 -8.42 16.46
C VAL A 152 -1.56 -7.43 17.58
N MET A 153 -0.70 -7.30 18.58
CA MET A 153 -0.96 -6.54 19.80
C MET A 153 -1.29 -5.06 19.53
N PRO A 154 -0.56 -4.33 18.66
CA PRO A 154 -0.92 -2.96 18.32
C PRO A 154 -2.38 -2.79 17.85
N TYR A 155 -2.90 -3.75 17.09
CA TYR A 155 -4.26 -3.69 16.54
C TYR A 155 -5.32 -4.01 17.59
N ILE A 156 -5.07 -4.99 18.46
CA ILE A 156 -5.98 -5.30 19.58
C ILE A 156 -6.09 -4.08 20.49
N PHE A 157 -4.96 -3.46 20.82
CA PHE A 157 -4.93 -2.23 21.62
C PHE A 157 -5.62 -1.07 20.91
N LEU A 158 -5.41 -0.90 19.59
CA LEU A 158 -6.09 0.11 18.79
C LEU A 158 -7.62 -0.05 18.87
N ILE A 159 -8.13 -1.25 18.59
CA ILE A 159 -9.57 -1.54 18.61
C ILE A 159 -10.13 -1.30 20.02
N ALA A 160 -9.44 -1.78 21.06
CA ALA A 160 -9.86 -1.56 22.44
C ALA A 160 -9.93 -0.07 22.80
N ILE A 161 -8.94 0.73 22.38
CA ILE A 161 -8.92 2.17 22.65
C ILE A 161 -10.02 2.89 21.87
N LEU A 162 -10.25 2.55 20.61
CA LEU A 162 -11.33 3.15 19.82
C LEU A 162 -12.72 2.80 20.37
N MET A 163 -12.91 1.60 20.94
CA MET A 163 -14.15 1.23 21.60
C MET A 163 -14.43 2.09 22.84
N ILE A 164 -13.39 2.53 23.55
CA ILE A 164 -13.52 3.39 24.73
C ILE A 164 -13.55 4.88 24.33
N MET A 165 -12.73 5.27 23.34
CA MET A 165 -12.49 6.63 22.89
C MET A 165 -12.51 6.70 21.34
N PRO A 166 -13.70 6.78 20.72
CA PRO A 166 -13.88 6.70 19.27
C PRO A 166 -13.23 7.84 18.48
N SER A 167 -12.96 8.99 19.12
CA SER A 167 -12.28 10.13 18.51
C SER A 167 -10.75 10.08 18.61
N GLY A 168 -10.19 9.04 19.25
CA GLY A 168 -8.78 8.94 19.60
C GLY A 168 -8.37 9.83 20.79
N ILE A 169 -7.14 9.64 21.26
CA ILE A 169 -6.61 10.33 22.46
C ILE A 169 -6.36 11.81 22.18
N GLY A 170 -5.96 12.16 20.95
CA GLY A 170 -5.66 13.53 20.55
C GLY A 170 -6.86 14.47 20.70
N ALA A 171 -8.03 14.04 20.22
CA ALA A 171 -9.27 14.81 20.34
C ALA A 171 -9.73 15.00 21.79
N ALA A 172 -9.60 13.95 22.62
CA ALA A 172 -9.93 14.03 24.06
C ALA A 172 -9.00 15.03 24.77
N TYR A 173 -7.71 15.01 24.43
CA TYR A 173 -6.72 15.96 24.95
C TYR A 173 -7.05 17.40 24.52
N GLU A 174 -7.43 17.64 23.26
CA GLU A 174 -7.84 18.98 22.82
C GLU A 174 -9.08 19.49 23.55
N LYS A 175 -10.13 18.68 23.66
CA LYS A 175 -11.34 19.05 24.39
C LYS A 175 -11.05 19.41 25.84
N TRP A 176 -10.30 18.55 26.53
CA TRP A 176 -9.86 18.81 27.89
C TRP A 176 -9.00 20.06 28.02
N LYS A 177 -8.10 20.30 27.05
CA LYS A 177 -7.25 21.50 27.01
C LYS A 177 -8.11 22.75 26.87
N VAL A 178 -9.10 22.75 25.98
CA VAL A 178 -10.04 23.86 25.78
C VAL A 178 -10.83 24.13 27.06
N ASP A 179 -11.43 23.11 27.67
CA ASP A 179 -12.20 23.24 28.91
C ASP A 179 -11.35 23.77 30.07
N ARG A 180 -10.12 23.27 30.20
CA ARG A 180 -9.15 23.75 31.19
C ARG A 180 -8.78 25.21 30.95
N LEU A 181 -8.50 25.59 29.70
CA LEU A 181 -8.14 26.97 29.35
C LEU A 181 -9.31 27.92 29.60
N ARG A 182 -10.55 27.49 29.33
CA ARG A 182 -11.76 28.25 29.64
C ARG A 182 -11.89 28.51 31.13
N ARG A 183 -11.79 27.48 31.97
CA ARG A 183 -11.82 27.64 33.44
C ARG A 183 -10.69 28.53 33.96
N ARG A 184 -9.48 28.35 33.43
CA ARG A 184 -8.34 29.19 33.78
C ARG A 184 -8.48 30.63 33.31
N ALA A 185 -9.27 30.94 32.29
CA ALA A 185 -9.46 32.30 31.80
C ALA A 185 -10.18 33.19 32.82
N GLU A 186 -11.03 32.61 33.67
CA GLU A 186 -11.86 33.30 34.67
C GLU A 186 -11.04 33.83 35.88
N GLU A 187 -9.87 33.26 36.19
CA GLU A 187 -9.07 33.60 37.39
C GLU A 187 -7.82 34.48 37.09
N GLN A 188 -7.72 35.70 37.60
CA GLN A 188 -6.55 36.56 37.35
C GLN A 188 -5.25 36.01 38.00
N PRO A 189 -4.11 36.01 37.27
CA PRO A 189 -2.86 35.47 37.80
C PRO A 189 -2.21 36.39 38.85
N SER A 190 -1.74 35.80 39.96
CA SER A 190 -1.07 36.52 41.06
C SER A 190 0.35 36.99 40.68
N LYS A 191 0.61 38.30 40.60
CA LYS A 191 1.95 38.85 40.28
C LYS A 191 3.04 38.46 41.30
N ARG A 192 2.70 38.38 42.59
CA ARG A 192 3.65 37.98 43.66
C ARG A 192 4.11 36.53 43.53
N LEU A 193 3.17 35.62 43.26
CA LEU A 193 3.49 34.21 43.05
C LEU A 193 4.36 34.02 41.79
N GLY A 194 4.08 34.78 40.73
CA GLY A 194 4.89 34.78 39.51
C GLY A 194 6.32 35.24 39.76
N GLY A 195 6.50 36.36 40.48
CA GLY A 195 7.82 36.86 40.84
C GLY A 195 8.64 35.88 41.69
N LEU A 196 8.01 35.22 42.66
CA LEU A 196 8.68 34.19 43.49
C LEU A 196 9.07 32.95 42.67
N LEU A 197 8.19 32.48 41.79
CA LEU A 197 8.49 31.36 40.88
C LEU A 197 9.65 31.68 39.94
N ALA A 198 9.77 32.93 39.49
CA ALA A 198 10.79 33.39 38.56
C ALA A 198 12.20 33.38 39.18
N ILE A 199 12.31 33.75 40.47
CA ILE A 199 13.58 33.76 41.22
C ILE A 199 13.97 32.35 41.67
N SER A 200 12.97 31.48 41.92
CA SER A 200 13.23 30.08 42.26
C SER A 200 13.92 29.34 41.10
N PRO A 201 14.52 28.16 41.34
CA PRO A 201 15.08 27.32 40.28
C PRO A 201 14.05 26.97 39.19
N LEU A 202 12.74 26.99 39.51
CA LEU A 202 11.66 26.78 38.55
C LEU A 202 11.54 27.92 37.52
N GLY A 203 12.19 29.06 37.76
CA GLY A 203 12.32 30.14 36.80
C GLY A 203 13.06 29.70 35.53
N ALA A 204 14.06 28.82 35.64
CA ALA A 204 14.74 28.22 34.49
C ALA A 204 13.76 27.46 33.58
N LEU A 205 12.73 26.82 34.18
CA LEU A 205 11.69 26.11 33.45
C LEU A 205 10.55 27.03 32.96
N GLY A 206 10.66 28.35 33.16
CA GLY A 206 9.63 29.32 32.76
C GLY A 206 8.34 29.25 33.59
N ALA A 207 8.39 28.71 34.82
CA ALA A 207 7.22 28.53 35.68
C ALA A 207 6.46 29.84 35.97
N HIS A 208 7.17 30.96 36.10
CA HIS A 208 6.55 32.28 36.27
C HIS A 208 5.78 32.72 35.02
N ASN A 209 6.31 32.46 33.83
CA ASN A 209 5.64 32.79 32.58
C ASN A 209 4.37 31.95 32.37
N PHE A 210 4.38 30.67 32.77
CA PHE A 210 3.16 29.85 32.79
C PHE A 210 2.14 30.39 33.79
N GLN A 211 2.59 30.79 34.98
CA GLN A 211 1.73 31.36 36.01
C GLN A 211 1.16 32.73 35.59
N GLN A 212 1.90 33.54 34.82
CA GLN A 212 1.48 34.82 34.24
C GLN A 212 0.75 34.70 32.90
N ARG A 213 0.36 33.48 32.48
CA ARG A 213 -0.31 33.18 31.19
C ARG A 213 0.48 33.56 29.93
N LYS A 214 1.79 33.84 30.06
CA LYS A 214 2.74 34.02 28.95
C LYS A 214 3.27 32.66 28.48
N ASN A 215 2.35 31.76 28.10
CA ASN A 215 2.68 30.35 27.79
C ASN A 215 3.77 30.21 26.74
N ALA A 216 3.79 31.05 25.69
CA ALA A 216 4.81 30.96 24.65
C ALA A 216 6.23 31.16 25.19
N ARG A 217 6.42 32.08 26.14
CA ARG A 217 7.72 32.28 26.80
C ARG A 217 8.06 31.18 27.77
N GLY A 218 7.08 30.75 28.57
CA GLY A 218 7.25 29.63 29.49
C GLY A 218 7.67 28.37 28.73
N GLU A 219 6.99 28.05 27.63
CA GLU A 219 7.33 26.94 26.74
C GLU A 219 8.75 27.06 26.19
N SER A 220 9.14 28.24 25.68
CA SER A 220 10.49 28.45 25.14
C SER A 220 11.58 28.25 26.20
N MET A 221 11.42 28.82 27.40
CA MET A 221 12.37 28.65 28.51
C MET A 221 12.47 27.17 28.92
N MET A 222 11.32 26.51 29.10
CA MET A 222 11.27 25.08 29.44
C MET A 222 11.96 24.22 28.37
N ILE A 223 11.66 24.43 27.09
CA ILE A 223 12.25 23.66 25.98
C ILE A 223 13.76 23.82 25.94
N VAL A 224 14.26 25.04 26.16
CA VAL A 224 15.71 25.32 26.12
C VAL A 224 16.42 24.67 27.31
N SER A 225 15.89 24.80 28.53
CA SER A 225 16.51 24.22 29.73
C SER A 225 16.39 22.70 29.79
N VAL A 226 15.21 22.14 29.50
CA VAL A 226 15.01 20.68 29.44
C VAL A 226 15.75 20.10 28.23
N GLY A 227 15.80 20.81 27.11
CA GLY A 227 16.56 20.42 25.93
C GLY A 227 18.06 20.26 26.24
N ALA A 228 18.65 21.23 26.95
CA ALA A 228 20.04 21.13 27.41
C ALA A 228 20.26 19.92 28.34
N TYR A 229 19.29 19.61 29.22
CA TYR A 229 19.36 18.40 30.07
C TYR A 229 19.38 17.12 29.26
N VAL A 230 18.38 16.96 28.40
CA VAL A 230 18.20 15.76 27.61
C VAL A 230 19.40 15.56 26.69
N PHE A 231 19.88 16.63 26.06
CA PHE A 231 21.09 16.61 25.25
C PHE A 231 22.29 16.09 26.05
N SER A 232 22.51 16.57 27.28
CA SER A 232 23.60 16.09 28.15
C SER A 232 23.48 14.64 28.58
N ARG A 233 22.26 14.13 28.78
CA ARG A 233 22.04 12.72 29.10
C ARG A 233 22.37 11.84 27.91
N ILE A 234 22.04 12.28 26.71
CA ILE A 234 22.38 11.57 25.48
C ILE A 234 23.89 11.61 25.24
N THR A 235 24.53 12.77 25.33
CA THR A 235 25.97 12.90 25.10
C THR A 235 26.79 12.11 26.12
N ARG A 236 26.35 12.03 27.38
CA ARG A 236 26.98 11.16 28.39
C ARG A 236 26.78 9.67 28.12
N PHE A 237 25.61 9.28 27.62
CA PHE A 237 25.39 7.90 27.19
C PHE A 237 26.30 7.54 26.01
N ILE A 238 26.42 8.45 25.04
CA ILE A 238 27.33 8.30 23.90
C ILE A 238 28.75 8.15 24.44
N SER A 239 29.24 9.11 25.23
CA SER A 239 30.56 9.06 25.88
C SER A 239 30.82 7.72 26.56
N GLY A 240 29.96 7.28 27.48
CA GLY A 240 30.19 6.03 28.23
C GLY A 240 30.17 4.74 27.39
N ASN A 241 29.60 4.78 26.19
CA ASN A 241 29.56 3.65 25.25
C ASN A 241 30.37 3.94 23.99
N SER A 242 31.26 4.95 24.02
CA SER A 242 32.08 5.34 22.89
C SER A 242 33.58 5.25 23.11
N PHE A 243 34.34 5.52 22.06
CA PHE A 243 35.77 5.80 22.09
C PHE A 243 36.05 7.31 22.26
N ALA A 244 35.11 8.04 22.90
CA ALA A 244 35.32 9.46 23.14
C ALA A 244 36.49 9.65 24.11
N ASP A 245 37.21 10.75 24.01
CA ASP A 245 38.34 11.02 24.88
C ASP A 245 37.91 10.98 26.36
N GLY A 246 38.68 10.27 27.18
CA GLY A 246 38.41 10.05 28.61
C GLY A 246 37.17 9.20 28.94
N SER A 247 36.57 8.49 27.98
CA SER A 247 35.42 7.63 28.23
C SER A 247 35.78 6.20 28.67
N CYS A 248 34.95 5.63 29.56
CA CYS A 248 35.14 4.27 30.08
C CYS A 248 33.78 3.59 30.36
N SER A 249 33.51 2.50 29.65
CA SER A 249 32.35 1.62 29.76
C SER A 249 32.41 0.75 31.02
N ASN A 250 31.35 0.01 31.30
CA ASN A 250 31.32 -0.92 32.44
C ASN A 250 32.41 -2.01 32.32
N ASP A 251 32.74 -2.44 31.10
CA ASP A 251 33.76 -3.44 30.86
C ASP A 251 35.17 -2.86 31.05
N CYS A 252 35.38 -1.60 30.61
CA CYS A 252 36.59 -0.83 30.91
C CYS A 252 36.77 -0.64 32.41
N GLN A 253 35.71 -0.29 33.15
CA GLN A 253 35.76 -0.13 34.62
C GLN A 253 36.03 -1.44 35.37
N ALA A 254 35.70 -2.59 34.76
CA ALA A 254 35.97 -3.91 35.33
C ALA A 254 37.40 -4.41 35.03
N SER A 255 38.09 -3.78 34.08
CA SER A 255 39.49 -4.07 33.76
C SER A 255 40.43 -3.31 34.69
N GLU A 256 41.42 -4.00 35.27
CA GLU A 256 42.48 -3.33 36.06
C GLU A 256 43.55 -2.67 35.18
N SER A 257 43.58 -2.96 33.87
CA SER A 257 44.68 -2.57 32.96
C SER A 257 44.35 -1.46 31.97
N SER A 258 43.10 -1.01 31.87
CA SER A 258 42.67 -0.06 30.83
C SER A 258 41.86 1.08 31.44
N ALA A 259 42.29 2.32 31.22
CA ALA A 259 41.63 3.52 31.75
C ALA A 259 40.54 4.06 30.83
N THR A 260 40.56 3.70 29.55
CA THR A 260 39.58 4.14 28.54
C THR A 260 39.07 2.98 27.69
N ASN A 261 37.91 3.19 27.06
CA ASN A 261 37.36 2.26 26.07
C ASN A 261 38.29 2.06 24.88
N PHE A 262 38.98 3.13 24.47
CA PHE A 262 39.94 3.08 23.36
C PHE A 262 41.13 2.19 23.72
N GLU A 263 41.73 2.39 24.89
CA GLU A 263 42.84 1.59 25.41
C GLU A 263 42.46 0.12 25.61
N MET A 264 41.22 -0.17 25.98
CA MET A 264 40.72 -1.54 26.12
C MET A 264 40.77 -2.33 24.79
N VAL A 265 40.59 -1.65 23.66
CA VAL A 265 40.53 -2.28 22.32
C VAL A 265 41.89 -2.23 21.61
N THR A 266 42.57 -1.09 21.62
CA THR A 266 43.83 -0.90 20.88
C THR A 266 45.07 -1.20 21.72
N GLY A 267 44.92 -1.27 23.05
CA GLY A 267 46.06 -1.32 23.98
C GLY A 267 46.88 -0.03 24.03
N ARG A 268 46.42 1.04 23.36
CA ARG A 268 47.08 2.35 23.29
C ARG A 268 46.26 3.39 24.04
N THR A 269 46.93 4.33 24.69
CA THR A 269 46.29 5.44 25.42
C THR A 269 45.98 6.65 24.53
N GLU A 270 46.49 6.68 23.30
CA GLU A 270 46.36 7.82 22.37
C GLU A 270 45.05 7.72 21.58
N GLY A 271 44.20 8.76 21.61
CA GLY A 271 42.81 8.72 21.13
C GLY A 271 42.59 8.77 19.61
N ASP A 272 43.60 8.51 18.78
CA ASP A 272 43.47 8.45 17.31
C ASP A 272 43.79 7.04 16.80
N PHE A 273 43.00 6.56 15.84
CA PHE A 273 43.31 5.32 15.13
C PHE A 273 44.57 5.52 14.26
N ILE A 274 45.31 4.44 14.05
CA ILE A 274 46.46 4.38 13.12
C ILE A 274 46.20 3.37 12.01
N LEU A 275 47.02 3.40 10.96
CA LEU A 275 46.90 2.49 9.81
C LEU A 275 46.92 1.00 10.22
N GLU A 276 47.66 0.64 11.26
CA GLU A 276 47.72 -0.75 11.77
C GLU A 276 46.43 -1.23 12.44
N ASP A 277 45.50 -0.34 12.82
CA ASP A 277 44.23 -0.70 13.46
C ASP A 277 43.14 -1.10 12.44
N SER A 278 43.38 -0.90 11.14
CA SER A 278 42.42 -1.24 10.09
C SER A 278 42.15 -2.75 10.08
N PRO A 279 40.86 -3.18 10.02
CA PRO A 279 40.51 -4.60 9.98
C PRO A 279 40.74 -5.22 8.59
N PHE A 280 41.03 -4.43 7.56
CA PHE A 280 41.17 -4.91 6.20
C PHE A 280 42.50 -5.61 5.96
N SER A 281 42.42 -6.75 5.30
CA SER A 281 43.54 -7.59 4.93
C SER A 281 43.56 -7.82 3.42
N LEU A 282 44.61 -8.47 2.91
CA LEU A 282 44.73 -8.78 1.48
C LEU A 282 43.54 -9.60 0.93
N SER A 283 42.80 -10.33 1.77
CA SER A 283 41.59 -11.07 1.32
C SER A 283 40.37 -10.18 1.09
N ASP A 284 40.38 -8.94 1.57
CA ASP A 284 39.28 -8.00 1.43
C ASP A 284 39.45 -7.09 0.20
N VAL A 285 40.63 -7.13 -0.42
CA VAL A 285 40.93 -6.42 -1.66
C VAL A 285 40.21 -7.11 -2.83
N PRO A 286 39.46 -6.37 -3.67
CA PRO A 286 38.85 -6.93 -4.86
C PRO A 286 39.87 -7.57 -5.80
N ASP A 287 39.42 -8.50 -6.64
CA ASP A 287 40.29 -9.03 -7.69
C ASP A 287 40.77 -7.88 -8.61
N PRO A 288 42.04 -7.93 -9.04
CA PRO A 288 42.62 -6.91 -9.91
C PRO A 288 41.89 -6.81 -11.26
N PRO A 289 41.91 -5.64 -11.91
CA PRO A 289 41.23 -5.42 -13.18
C PRO A 289 41.67 -6.38 -14.28
N ASP A 290 40.70 -6.85 -15.07
CA ASP A 290 40.96 -7.71 -16.23
C ASP A 290 41.93 -7.04 -17.22
N GLY A 291 43.07 -7.69 -17.50
CA GLY A 291 44.10 -7.20 -18.42
C GLY A 291 45.27 -6.46 -17.76
N LEU A 292 45.34 -6.39 -16.43
CA LEU A 292 46.51 -5.89 -15.72
C LEU A 292 47.71 -6.82 -15.93
N ASP A 293 48.87 -6.27 -16.29
CA ASP A 293 50.11 -7.04 -16.50
C ASP A 293 50.49 -7.78 -15.20
N ALA A 294 50.88 -9.04 -15.31
CA ALA A 294 51.14 -9.92 -14.16
C ALA A 294 52.28 -9.41 -13.26
N THR A 295 53.15 -8.54 -13.80
CA THR A 295 54.24 -7.90 -13.06
C THR A 295 53.78 -6.71 -12.19
N LEU A 296 52.60 -6.15 -12.46
CA LEU A 296 52.01 -5.02 -11.74
C LEU A 296 50.94 -5.44 -10.73
N HIS A 297 50.59 -6.73 -10.70
CA HIS A 297 49.56 -7.31 -9.85
C HIS A 297 49.84 -7.05 -8.36
N ASP A 298 51.04 -7.41 -7.90
CA ASP A 298 51.42 -7.26 -6.48
C ASP A 298 51.42 -5.78 -6.06
N GLN A 299 51.86 -4.88 -6.95
CA GLN A 299 51.88 -3.44 -6.70
C GLN A 299 50.47 -2.87 -6.59
N TRP A 300 49.57 -3.27 -7.51
CA TRP A 300 48.16 -2.86 -7.45
C TRP A 300 47.47 -3.37 -6.19
N LEU A 301 47.68 -4.63 -5.80
CA LEU A 301 47.14 -5.21 -4.56
C LEU A 301 47.58 -4.42 -3.33
N THR A 302 48.86 -4.03 -3.24
CA THR A 302 49.36 -3.20 -2.14
C THR A 302 48.77 -1.79 -2.14
N ASP A 303 48.59 -1.18 -3.32
CA ASP A 303 48.02 0.17 -3.44
C ASP A 303 46.53 0.16 -3.08
N ALA A 304 45.76 -0.83 -3.54
CA ALA A 304 44.35 -0.98 -3.24
C ALA A 304 44.09 -1.27 -1.75
N LEU A 305 44.92 -2.11 -1.11
CA LEU A 305 44.86 -2.33 0.33
C LEU A 305 45.17 -1.04 1.11
N SER A 306 46.19 -0.30 0.66
CA SER A 306 46.56 0.99 1.25
C SER A 306 45.42 2.00 1.14
N GLU A 307 44.74 2.08 -0.01
CA GLU A 307 43.61 2.98 -0.22
C GLU A 307 42.42 2.63 0.69
N LEU A 308 42.10 1.33 0.82
CA LEU A 308 41.08 0.84 1.76
C LEU A 308 41.42 1.20 3.21
N ASN A 309 42.66 0.97 3.65
CA ASN A 309 43.11 1.26 5.00
C ASN A 309 43.12 2.76 5.30
N ASN A 310 43.55 3.61 4.35
CA ASN A 310 43.53 5.07 4.50
C ASN A 310 42.10 5.61 4.54
N SER A 311 41.21 5.11 3.68
CA SER A 311 39.79 5.49 3.67
C SER A 311 39.09 5.13 4.98
N TRP A 312 39.36 3.92 5.51
CA TRP A 312 38.88 3.50 6.82
C TRP A 312 39.40 4.42 7.93
N LEU A 313 40.70 4.72 7.92
CA LEU A 313 41.35 5.56 8.92
C LEU A 313 40.73 6.97 8.95
N ASP A 314 40.58 7.60 7.78
CA ASP A 314 39.99 8.93 7.63
C ASP A 314 38.55 8.94 8.14
N LEU A 315 37.76 7.91 7.80
CA LEU A 315 36.38 7.78 8.26
C LEU A 315 36.31 7.63 9.78
N MET A 316 37.10 6.72 10.37
CA MET A 316 37.09 6.45 11.81
C MET A 316 37.55 7.66 12.62
N ASN A 317 38.62 8.35 12.21
CA ASN A 317 39.10 9.55 12.90
C ASN A 317 38.11 10.72 12.73
N THR A 318 37.44 10.83 11.59
CA THR A 318 36.36 11.82 11.41
C THR A 318 35.18 11.54 12.35
N GLU A 319 34.79 10.27 12.51
CA GLU A 319 33.74 9.87 13.44
C GLU A 319 34.11 10.14 14.90
N LEU A 320 35.34 9.79 15.32
CA LEU A 320 35.87 10.11 16.64
C LEU A 320 35.80 11.62 16.92
N GLY A 321 36.33 12.43 16.00
CA GLY A 321 36.30 13.87 16.12
C GLY A 321 34.89 14.45 16.22
N LEU A 322 33.91 13.87 15.53
CA LEU A 322 32.51 14.26 15.66
C LEU A 322 31.97 13.92 17.05
N VAL A 323 32.22 12.71 17.53
CA VAL A 323 31.77 12.24 18.85
C VAL A 323 32.37 13.09 19.98
N ASP A 324 33.66 13.38 19.95
CA ASP A 324 34.33 14.21 20.96
C ASP A 324 33.76 15.63 21.01
N ASN A 325 33.58 16.25 19.84
CA ASN A 325 32.95 17.57 19.75
C ASN A 325 31.51 17.55 20.30
N LEU A 326 30.76 16.48 20.05
CA LEU A 326 29.39 16.34 20.52
C LEU A 326 29.32 16.15 22.04
N VAL A 327 30.22 15.36 22.62
CA VAL A 327 30.34 15.15 24.07
C VAL A 327 30.73 16.45 24.77
N SER A 328 31.78 17.11 24.28
CA SER A 328 32.26 18.41 24.80
C SER A 328 31.17 19.48 24.76
N LEU A 329 30.43 19.56 23.66
CA LEU A 329 29.29 20.48 23.52
C LEU A 329 28.19 20.18 24.54
N GLY A 330 27.90 18.90 24.79
CA GLY A 330 26.91 18.47 25.77
C GLY A 330 27.25 18.89 27.20
N ASP A 331 28.49 18.68 27.60
CA ASP A 331 28.96 19.05 28.95
C ASP A 331 29.04 20.57 29.13
N ALA A 332 29.30 21.34 28.08
CA ALA A 332 29.27 22.80 28.11
C ALA A 332 27.84 23.37 28.19
N LEU A 333 26.90 22.85 27.39
CA LEU A 333 25.53 23.38 27.31
C LEU A 333 24.72 23.14 28.58
N TRP A 334 24.92 22.00 29.26
CA TRP A 334 24.09 21.58 30.39
C TRP A 334 24.10 22.53 31.59
N PRO A 335 25.24 23.02 32.11
CA PRO A 335 25.21 24.03 33.15
C PRO A 335 24.93 25.42 32.59
N ALA A 336 25.47 25.75 31.41
CA ALA A 336 25.43 27.12 30.89
C ALA A 336 24.01 27.57 30.51
N VAL A 337 23.25 26.74 29.79
CA VAL A 337 21.95 27.11 29.25
C VAL A 337 20.89 27.31 30.34
N PRO A 338 20.65 26.36 31.27
CA PRO A 338 19.70 26.56 32.36
C PRO A 338 20.08 27.74 33.27
N LEU A 339 21.38 27.97 33.48
CA LEU A 339 21.86 29.08 34.30
C LEU A 339 21.59 30.44 33.63
N LEU A 340 21.84 30.56 32.32
CA LEU A 340 21.48 31.76 31.55
C LEU A 340 19.96 32.00 31.54
N VAL A 341 19.15 30.96 31.31
CA VAL A 341 17.68 31.07 31.31
C VAL A 341 17.17 31.44 32.72
N TRP A 342 17.78 30.90 33.77
CA TRP A 342 17.44 31.25 35.15
C TRP A 342 17.77 32.70 35.48
N ILE A 343 18.91 33.21 35.05
CA ILE A 343 19.28 34.64 35.21
C ILE A 343 18.22 35.53 34.55
N ILE A 344 17.81 35.19 33.32
CA ILE A 344 16.76 35.91 32.60
C ILE A 344 15.44 35.87 33.37
N ALA A 345 15.05 34.69 33.87
CA ALA A 345 13.84 34.53 34.67
C ALA A 345 13.90 35.34 35.97
N ALA A 346 15.03 35.35 36.68
CA ALA A 346 15.21 36.14 37.90
C ALA A 346 15.04 37.65 37.65
N PHE A 347 15.57 38.17 36.54
CA PHE A 347 15.34 39.56 36.12
C PHE A 347 13.87 39.83 35.78
N GLU A 348 13.21 38.95 35.03
CA GLU A 348 11.76 39.06 34.76
C GLU A 348 10.94 39.04 36.07
N GLY A 349 11.33 38.21 37.03
CA GLY A 349 10.73 38.10 38.36
C GLY A 349 10.82 39.38 39.19
N LEU A 350 12.00 40.01 39.21
CA LEU A 350 12.22 41.28 39.89
C LEU A 350 11.35 42.40 39.32
N TYR A 351 11.23 42.49 37.99
CA TYR A 351 10.34 43.46 37.36
C TYR A 351 8.86 43.20 37.67
N LEU A 352 8.44 41.93 37.66
CA LEU A 352 7.09 41.51 38.06
C LEU A 352 6.75 41.90 39.50
N LEU A 353 7.68 41.75 40.45
CA LEU A 353 7.50 42.15 41.85
C LEU A 353 7.45 43.66 42.04
N GLN A 354 8.16 44.40 41.19
CA GLN A 354 8.13 45.87 41.14
C GLN A 354 6.88 46.43 40.44
N GLY A 355 6.00 45.57 39.91
CA GLY A 355 4.80 45.99 39.18
C GLY A 355 5.11 46.64 37.82
N ARG A 356 6.33 46.48 37.30
CA ARG A 356 6.72 46.94 35.98
C ARG A 356 6.30 45.90 34.95
N ASP A 357 5.46 46.29 34.00
CA ASP A 357 4.98 45.41 32.93
C ASP A 357 5.87 45.46 31.66
N GLU A 358 6.99 46.19 31.73
CA GLU A 358 8.00 46.29 30.66
C GLU A 358 8.80 44.99 30.50
N ASP A 359 9.25 44.73 29.27
CA ASP A 359 10.03 43.55 28.96
C ASP A 359 11.47 43.67 29.47
N ALA A 360 11.83 42.85 30.47
CA ALA A 360 13.15 42.84 31.10
C ALA A 360 14.32 42.71 30.11
N LEU A 361 14.07 41.99 29.01
CA LEU A 361 15.04 41.67 27.96
C LEU A 361 15.09 42.68 26.82
N ARG A 362 14.16 43.65 26.77
CA ARG A 362 14.04 44.58 25.64
C ARG A 362 15.37 45.25 25.26
N PRO A 363 16.17 45.80 26.20
CA PRO A 363 17.45 46.42 25.88
C PRO A 363 18.47 45.43 25.30
N ALA A 364 18.53 44.22 25.85
CA ALA A 364 19.43 43.16 25.39
C ALA A 364 19.02 42.61 24.02
N THR A 365 17.71 42.47 23.76
CA THR A 365 17.20 42.04 22.45
C THR A 365 17.37 43.11 21.38
N GLU A 366 17.21 44.39 21.72
CA GLU A 366 17.47 45.50 20.80
C GLU A 366 18.98 45.57 20.46
N PHE A 367 19.86 45.34 21.43
CA PHE A 367 21.30 45.21 21.22
C PHE A 367 21.67 44.00 20.35
N LEU A 368 21.17 42.81 20.65
CA LEU A 368 21.40 41.59 19.85
C LEU A 368 20.87 41.75 18.42
N ASN A 369 19.69 42.33 18.25
CA ASN A 369 19.15 42.65 16.93
C ASN A 369 20.01 43.66 16.19
N SER A 370 20.62 44.64 16.89
CA SER A 370 21.56 45.58 16.28
C SER A 370 22.87 44.91 15.83
N LEU A 371 23.37 43.91 16.56
CA LEU A 371 24.54 43.11 16.21
C LEU A 371 24.27 42.09 15.09
N LEU A 372 23.08 41.50 15.08
CA LEU A 372 22.65 40.51 14.08
C LEU A 372 22.06 41.17 12.83
N ALA A 373 21.69 42.45 12.87
CA ALA A 373 21.15 43.18 11.73
C ALA A 373 22.04 43.08 10.47
N PRO A 374 23.38 43.25 10.54
CA PRO A 374 24.26 43.06 9.39
C PRO A 374 24.23 41.64 8.82
N VAL A 375 24.15 40.62 9.68
CA VAL A 375 24.12 39.20 9.30
C VAL A 375 22.77 38.80 8.72
N MET A 376 21.67 39.31 9.27
CA MET A 376 20.32 39.08 8.74
C MET A 376 20.08 39.84 7.42
N GLN A 377 20.68 41.02 7.27
CA GLN A 377 20.65 41.79 6.02
C GLN A 377 21.48 41.10 4.93
N SER A 378 22.62 40.49 5.29
CA SER A 378 23.42 39.59 4.42
C SER A 378 22.65 38.34 3.95
N ARG A 379 21.89 37.71 4.85
CA ARG A 379 21.05 36.53 4.53
C ARG A 379 19.88 36.88 3.61
N ASN A 380 19.29 38.07 3.78
CA ASN A 380 18.30 38.60 2.85
C ASN A 380 18.94 38.93 1.49
N SER A 381 20.14 39.51 1.43
CA SER A 381 20.83 39.76 0.15
C SER A 381 21.28 38.48 -0.56
N GLY A 382 21.62 37.39 0.15
CA GLY A 382 21.92 36.09 -0.49
C GLY A 382 20.69 35.42 -1.10
N SER A 383 19.56 35.44 -0.40
CA SER A 383 18.27 34.94 -0.92
C SER A 383 17.69 35.83 -2.02
N VAL A 384 17.89 37.15 -1.93
CA VAL A 384 17.49 38.13 -2.95
C VAL A 384 18.45 38.10 -4.15
N ALA A 385 19.74 37.83 -3.97
CA ALA A 385 20.69 37.62 -5.07
C ALA A 385 20.44 36.29 -5.78
N MET A 386 20.06 35.23 -5.06
CA MET A 386 19.68 33.95 -5.66
C MET A 386 18.31 34.03 -6.35
N THR A 387 17.31 34.69 -5.76
CA THR A 387 16.01 34.93 -6.41
C THR A 387 16.06 36.01 -7.50
N GLN A 388 16.97 36.99 -7.44
CA GLN A 388 17.26 37.91 -8.54
C GLN A 388 18.10 37.23 -9.62
N ALA A 389 19.04 36.35 -9.31
CA ALA A 389 19.77 35.56 -10.30
C ALA A 389 18.83 34.56 -11.00
N LEU A 390 17.96 33.87 -10.25
CA LEU A 390 16.88 33.05 -10.81
C LEU A 390 15.83 33.88 -11.54
N GLY A 391 15.54 35.11 -11.10
CA GLY A 391 14.61 36.04 -11.77
C GLY A 391 15.19 36.65 -13.06
N LEU A 392 16.48 36.97 -13.07
CA LEU A 392 17.26 37.44 -14.22
C LEU A 392 17.52 36.31 -15.22
N ALA A 393 17.57 35.05 -14.77
CA ALA A 393 17.56 33.88 -15.63
C ALA A 393 16.15 33.55 -16.15
N LYS A 394 15.11 33.81 -15.36
CA LYS A 394 13.72 33.56 -15.72
C LYS A 394 13.19 34.52 -16.80
N ALA A 395 13.58 35.80 -16.79
CA ALA A 395 13.14 36.75 -17.82
C ALA A 395 13.57 36.40 -19.27
N PRO A 396 14.84 36.02 -19.56
CA PRO A 396 15.24 35.54 -20.89
C PRO A 396 14.70 34.14 -21.19
N LEU A 397 14.48 33.29 -20.18
CA LEU A 397 13.86 31.97 -20.37
C LEU A 397 12.37 32.07 -20.70
N ASP A 398 11.64 32.95 -20.02
CA ASP A 398 10.23 33.26 -20.28
C ASP A 398 10.09 33.98 -21.63
N SER A 399 11.00 34.91 -21.95
CA SER A 399 11.07 35.59 -23.25
C SER A 399 11.34 34.60 -24.39
N PHE A 400 12.32 33.71 -24.24
CA PHE A 400 12.60 32.62 -25.18
C PHE A 400 11.43 31.65 -25.28
N HIS A 401 10.82 31.26 -24.15
CA HIS A 401 9.63 30.41 -24.13
C HIS A 401 8.46 31.07 -24.85
N THR A 402 8.19 32.35 -24.64
CA THR A 402 7.16 33.09 -25.39
C THR A 402 7.51 33.25 -26.86
N ALA A 403 8.76 33.56 -27.23
CA ALA A 403 9.17 33.72 -28.63
C ALA A 403 9.16 32.39 -29.41
N LEU A 404 9.53 31.29 -28.75
CA LEU A 404 9.45 29.93 -29.25
C LEU A 404 7.99 29.49 -29.35
N TYR A 405 7.17 29.76 -28.33
CA TYR A 405 5.73 29.50 -28.33
C TYR A 405 5.01 30.24 -29.45
N ASP A 406 5.30 31.53 -29.66
CA ASP A 406 4.69 32.34 -30.73
C ASP A 406 5.13 31.90 -32.14
N SER A 407 6.34 31.32 -32.25
CA SER A 407 6.86 30.75 -33.51
C SER A 407 6.28 29.35 -33.78
N LEU A 408 6.05 28.55 -32.74
CA LEU A 408 5.45 27.22 -32.81
C LEU A 408 3.93 27.27 -32.95
N ASP A 409 3.24 28.25 -32.36
CA ASP A 409 1.80 28.47 -32.52
C ASP A 409 1.48 28.93 -33.95
N ARG A 410 2.36 29.76 -34.55
CA ARG A 410 2.33 30.06 -36.00
C ARG A 410 2.55 28.83 -36.89
N PHE A 411 3.21 27.78 -36.39
CA PHE A 411 3.39 26.51 -37.09
C PHE A 411 2.21 25.53 -36.87
N GLN A 412 1.66 25.48 -35.66
CA GLN A 412 0.50 24.65 -35.28
C GLN A 412 -0.84 25.17 -35.81
N SER A 413 -0.99 26.48 -35.95
CA SER A 413 -2.17 27.14 -36.54
C SER A 413 -2.32 26.86 -38.05
N GLY A 414 -1.29 26.31 -38.70
CA GLY A 414 -1.36 25.78 -40.06
C GLY A 414 -2.09 24.42 -40.19
N PHE A 415 -2.32 23.70 -39.08
CA PHE A 415 -3.05 22.43 -39.08
C PHE A 415 -4.50 22.61 -38.62
N ASP A 416 -5.43 22.46 -39.56
CA ASP A 416 -6.87 22.55 -39.29
C ASP A 416 -7.38 21.39 -38.41
N ARG A 417 -8.52 21.56 -37.74
CA ARG A 417 -9.08 20.60 -36.76
C ARG A 417 -9.25 19.20 -37.33
N ASN A 418 -9.54 19.10 -38.63
CA ASN A 418 -9.68 17.81 -39.35
C ASN A 418 -8.34 17.10 -39.57
N GLN A 419 -7.22 17.81 -39.72
CA GLN A 419 -5.90 17.20 -39.88
C GLN A 419 -5.35 16.64 -38.56
N LYS A 420 -5.72 17.22 -37.42
CA LYS A 420 -5.41 16.67 -36.08
C LYS A 420 -6.16 15.36 -35.82
N TYR A 421 -7.41 15.23 -36.28
CA TYR A 421 -8.14 13.96 -36.25
C TYR A 421 -7.60 12.94 -37.25
N MET A 422 -7.09 13.39 -38.40
CA MET A 422 -6.46 12.50 -39.38
C MET A 422 -5.12 11.94 -38.86
N LEU A 423 -4.31 12.74 -38.16
CA LEU A 423 -3.10 12.28 -37.46
C LEU A 423 -3.42 11.31 -36.33
N LEU A 424 -4.49 11.54 -35.56
CA LEU A 424 -4.96 10.61 -34.53
C LEU A 424 -5.49 9.31 -35.16
N ALA A 425 -6.18 9.39 -36.30
CA ALA A 425 -6.67 8.23 -37.05
C ALA A 425 -5.51 7.44 -37.68
N VAL A 426 -4.49 8.11 -38.22
CA VAL A 426 -3.27 7.46 -38.73
C VAL A 426 -2.47 6.83 -37.59
N LEU A 427 -2.35 7.50 -36.44
CA LEU A 427 -1.72 6.92 -35.24
C LEU A 427 -2.48 5.68 -34.76
N VAL A 428 -3.82 5.71 -34.76
CA VAL A 428 -4.68 4.57 -34.42
C VAL A 428 -4.56 3.47 -35.47
N ILE A 429 -4.49 3.79 -36.77
CA ILE A 429 -4.32 2.80 -37.85
C ILE A 429 -2.93 2.13 -37.78
N VAL A 430 -1.88 2.90 -37.50
CA VAL A 430 -0.51 2.40 -37.31
C VAL A 430 -0.40 1.57 -36.03
N LEU A 431 -1.07 1.96 -34.95
CA LEU A 431 -1.20 1.13 -33.74
C LEU A 431 -2.00 -0.16 -34.01
N VAL A 432 -3.02 -0.10 -34.87
CA VAL A 432 -3.89 -1.25 -35.20
C VAL A 432 -3.20 -2.23 -36.16
N SER A 433 -2.27 -1.79 -37.01
CA SER A 433 -1.50 -2.68 -37.89
C SER A 433 -0.47 -3.55 -37.15
N GLU A 434 -0.04 -3.12 -35.97
CA GLU A 434 0.89 -3.87 -35.09
C GLU A 434 0.16 -4.70 -34.02
N LEU A 435 -1.17 -4.59 -33.94
CA LEU A 435 -1.95 -5.39 -33.00
C LEU A 435 -2.08 -6.83 -33.51
N PRO A 436 -2.02 -7.85 -32.61
CA PRO A 436 -2.33 -9.23 -32.97
C PRO A 436 -3.66 -9.30 -33.73
N PRO A 437 -3.80 -10.18 -34.76
CA PRO A 437 -4.97 -10.25 -35.63
C PRO A 437 -6.31 -10.42 -34.88
N PHE A 438 -6.26 -10.91 -33.64
CA PHE A 438 -7.35 -10.93 -32.69
C PHE A 438 -7.96 -9.54 -32.39
N PHE A 439 -7.14 -8.54 -32.05
CA PHE A 439 -7.65 -7.21 -31.64
C PHE A 439 -8.31 -6.47 -32.80
N GLY A 440 -7.85 -6.69 -34.04
CA GLY A 440 -8.51 -6.21 -35.25
C GLY A 440 -9.92 -6.79 -35.42
N LYS A 441 -10.10 -8.10 -35.19
CA LYS A 441 -11.42 -8.76 -35.20
C LYS A 441 -12.32 -8.24 -34.07
N ALA A 442 -11.79 -8.05 -32.87
CA ALA A 442 -12.53 -7.52 -31.73
C ALA A 442 -13.05 -6.09 -31.98
N LEU A 443 -12.21 -5.21 -32.56
CA LEU A 443 -12.60 -3.85 -32.95
C LEU A 443 -13.72 -3.84 -34.01
N LEU A 444 -13.68 -4.76 -34.99
CA LEU A 444 -14.75 -4.91 -35.99
C LEU A 444 -16.07 -5.35 -35.37
N VAL A 445 -16.04 -6.34 -34.47
CA VAL A 445 -17.23 -6.83 -33.75
C VAL A 445 -17.83 -5.72 -32.87
N LEU A 446 -16.99 -4.97 -32.16
CA LEU A 446 -17.43 -3.81 -31.36
C LEU A 446 -18.06 -2.73 -32.22
N GLY A 447 -17.46 -2.41 -33.38
CA GLY A 447 -18.02 -1.45 -34.33
C GLY A 447 -19.39 -1.87 -34.87
N LEU A 448 -19.56 -3.15 -35.20
CA LEU A 448 -20.84 -3.73 -35.65
C LEU A 448 -21.91 -3.69 -34.54
N LEU A 449 -21.56 -4.08 -33.31
CA LEU A 449 -22.47 -4.02 -32.16
C LEU A 449 -22.92 -2.60 -31.85
N TRP A 450 -22.02 -1.62 -31.99
CA TRP A 450 -22.34 -0.22 -31.77
C TRP A 450 -23.29 0.33 -32.85
N LEU A 451 -23.07 -0.05 -34.13
CA LEU A 451 -23.97 0.29 -35.24
C LEU A 451 -25.37 -0.32 -35.05
N VAL A 452 -25.46 -1.59 -34.63
CA VAL A 452 -26.74 -2.26 -34.34
C VAL A 452 -27.44 -1.62 -33.13
N GLY A 453 -26.69 -1.24 -32.10
CA GLY A 453 -27.25 -0.53 -30.94
C GLY A 453 -27.88 0.81 -31.33
N LEU A 454 -27.20 1.57 -32.20
CA LEU A 454 -27.70 2.86 -32.71
C LEU A 454 -28.94 2.72 -33.58
N THR A 455 -29.05 1.66 -34.39
CA THR A 455 -30.24 1.43 -35.21
C THR A 455 -31.45 1.00 -34.38
N ILE A 456 -31.25 0.20 -33.33
CA ILE A 456 -32.32 -0.17 -32.38
C ILE A 456 -32.82 1.06 -31.59
N LEU A 457 -31.91 1.94 -31.17
CA LEU A 457 -32.26 3.17 -30.46
C LEU A 457 -33.02 4.16 -31.35
N ALA A 458 -32.59 4.34 -32.60
CA ALA A 458 -33.31 5.12 -33.59
C ALA A 458 -34.71 4.55 -33.85
N TRP A 459 -34.84 3.22 -33.90
CA TRP A 459 -36.13 2.55 -34.13
C TRP A 459 -37.11 2.75 -32.97
N ARG A 460 -36.64 2.70 -31.72
CA ARG A 460 -37.50 2.83 -30.53
C ARG A 460 -37.97 4.26 -30.26
N SER A 461 -37.19 5.25 -30.66
CA SER A 461 -37.41 6.67 -30.37
C SER A 461 -38.14 7.43 -31.47
N GLY A 462 -38.18 6.89 -32.69
CA GLY A 462 -38.79 7.54 -33.85
C GLY A 462 -37.95 8.69 -34.45
N GLU A 463 -36.78 8.98 -33.89
CA GLU A 463 -35.80 9.94 -34.42
C GLU A 463 -34.62 9.21 -35.09
N GLY A 464 -33.95 9.87 -36.04
CA GLY A 464 -32.74 9.30 -36.65
C GLY A 464 -31.61 9.09 -35.61
N PRO A 465 -30.67 8.14 -35.84
CA PRO A 465 -29.66 7.74 -34.86
C PRO A 465 -28.78 8.90 -34.36
N LEU A 466 -28.56 9.93 -35.19
CA LEU A 466 -27.81 11.14 -34.84
C LEU A 466 -28.58 12.12 -33.94
N GLY A 467 -29.92 12.11 -33.98
CA GLY A 467 -30.78 12.95 -33.13
C GLY A 467 -30.78 12.49 -31.68
N GLU A 468 -30.96 11.18 -31.46
CA GLU A 468 -30.87 10.56 -30.14
C GLU A 468 -29.48 10.66 -29.53
N LEU A 469 -28.42 10.44 -30.31
CA LEU A 469 -27.03 10.63 -29.85
C LEU A 469 -26.80 12.04 -29.30
N ARG A 470 -27.38 13.07 -29.94
CA ARG A 470 -27.30 14.46 -29.48
C ARG A 470 -28.12 14.73 -28.20
N ARG A 471 -29.22 14.00 -28.00
CA ARG A 471 -30.05 14.06 -26.79
C ARG A 471 -29.41 13.35 -25.60
N LEU A 472 -28.72 12.24 -25.84
CA LEU A 472 -28.03 11.42 -24.84
C LEU A 472 -26.60 11.91 -24.56
N SER A 473 -25.97 12.67 -25.47
CA SER A 473 -24.60 13.19 -25.33
C SER A 473 -24.31 13.97 -24.03
N PRO A 474 -25.26 14.71 -23.41
CA PRO A 474 -24.99 15.41 -22.16
C PRO A 474 -24.77 14.46 -20.98
N HIS A 475 -25.36 13.26 -21.02
CA HIS A 475 -25.30 12.28 -19.92
C HIS A 475 -24.46 11.05 -20.27
N GLY A 476 -24.18 10.78 -21.55
CA GLY A 476 -23.28 9.72 -22.02
C GLY A 476 -23.46 8.39 -21.30
N ARG A 477 -22.40 7.95 -20.60
CA ARG A 477 -22.35 6.71 -19.80
C ARG A 477 -23.12 6.76 -18.47
N GLU A 478 -23.49 7.95 -17.99
CA GLU A 478 -24.32 8.15 -16.79
C GLU A 478 -25.81 7.99 -17.07
N SER A 479 -26.20 7.86 -18.35
CA SER A 479 -27.57 7.51 -18.73
C SER A 479 -27.84 6.00 -18.52
N PRO A 480 -29.08 5.59 -18.17
CA PRO A 480 -29.43 4.18 -17.99
C PRO A 480 -29.12 3.31 -19.22
N ILE A 481 -29.39 3.85 -20.42
CA ILE A 481 -29.15 3.18 -21.71
C ILE A 481 -27.66 3.17 -22.04
N GLY A 482 -26.98 4.31 -21.94
CA GLY A 482 -25.54 4.41 -22.22
C GLY A 482 -24.70 3.50 -21.32
N SER A 483 -25.09 3.37 -20.05
CA SER A 483 -24.48 2.41 -19.11
C SER A 483 -24.61 0.95 -19.58
N TRP A 484 -25.77 0.53 -20.09
CA TRP A 484 -25.98 -0.82 -20.61
C TRP A 484 -25.21 -1.09 -21.91
N VAL A 485 -25.20 -0.13 -22.83
CA VAL A 485 -24.46 -0.26 -24.10
C VAL A 485 -22.96 -0.39 -23.83
N LEU A 486 -22.41 0.48 -22.98
CA LEU A 486 -21.00 0.43 -22.61
C LEU A 486 -20.64 -0.86 -21.86
N PHE A 487 -21.52 -1.31 -20.95
CA PHE A 487 -21.34 -2.59 -20.26
C PHE A 487 -21.27 -3.76 -21.23
N LEU A 488 -22.23 -3.87 -22.17
CA LEU A 488 -22.26 -4.96 -23.16
C LEU A 488 -21.06 -4.90 -24.10
N SER A 489 -20.67 -3.72 -24.57
CA SER A 489 -19.49 -3.58 -25.45
C SER A 489 -18.22 -4.02 -24.73
N VAL A 490 -18.01 -3.56 -23.49
CA VAL A 490 -16.81 -3.94 -22.72
C VAL A 490 -16.86 -5.42 -22.35
N LEU A 491 -18.01 -5.96 -21.97
CA LEU A 491 -18.17 -7.37 -21.66
C LEU A 491 -17.86 -8.27 -22.87
N VAL A 492 -18.36 -7.94 -24.06
CA VAL A 492 -18.06 -8.69 -25.29
C VAL A 492 -16.57 -8.64 -25.58
N PHE A 493 -15.94 -7.47 -25.49
CA PHE A 493 -14.49 -7.35 -25.65
C PHE A 493 -13.71 -8.26 -24.68
N LEU A 494 -14.12 -8.28 -23.41
CA LEU A 494 -13.48 -9.10 -22.38
C LEU A 494 -13.72 -10.61 -22.59
N LEU A 495 -14.89 -11.01 -23.07
CA LEU A 495 -15.18 -12.41 -23.42
C LEU A 495 -14.35 -12.88 -24.62
N LEU A 496 -14.24 -12.04 -25.66
CA LEU A 496 -13.34 -12.30 -26.78
C LEU A 496 -11.89 -12.42 -26.28
N PHE A 497 -11.49 -11.60 -25.30
CA PHE A 497 -10.15 -11.69 -24.72
C PHE A 497 -9.93 -13.01 -23.96
N VAL A 498 -10.93 -13.54 -23.26
CA VAL A 498 -10.86 -14.88 -22.64
C VAL A 498 -10.67 -15.97 -23.70
N GLU A 499 -11.40 -15.85 -24.81
CA GLU A 499 -11.24 -16.75 -25.95
C GLU A 499 -9.84 -16.69 -26.55
N TRP A 500 -9.24 -15.49 -26.63
CA TRP A 500 -7.87 -15.30 -27.11
C TRP A 500 -6.77 -15.80 -26.18
N LEU A 501 -7.04 -15.98 -24.87
CA LEU A 501 -6.00 -16.32 -23.89
C LEU A 501 -5.11 -17.48 -24.38
N PRO A 502 -3.79 -17.27 -24.50
CA PRO A 502 -2.96 -18.25 -25.15
C PRO A 502 -2.72 -19.47 -24.23
N VAL A 503 -2.55 -20.63 -24.85
CA VAL A 503 -2.32 -21.94 -24.21
C VAL A 503 -1.19 -22.63 -24.95
N ALA A 504 -0.43 -23.49 -24.27
CA ALA A 504 0.64 -24.26 -24.91
C ALA A 504 0.04 -25.21 -25.96
N GLU A 505 0.63 -25.26 -27.15
CA GLU A 505 0.22 -26.14 -28.25
C GLU A 505 0.71 -27.57 -27.98
N VAL A 506 -0.11 -28.36 -27.29
CA VAL A 506 0.16 -29.77 -26.91
C VAL A 506 -1.03 -30.64 -27.31
N GLU A 507 -0.86 -31.97 -27.39
CA GLU A 507 -1.93 -32.93 -27.75
C GLU A 507 -3.24 -32.75 -26.95
N ASN A 508 -3.17 -32.29 -25.69
CA ASN A 508 -4.33 -32.00 -24.83
C ASN A 508 -4.73 -30.51 -24.79
N HIS A 509 -4.49 -29.75 -25.87
CA HIS A 509 -4.73 -28.31 -25.93
C HIS A 509 -6.15 -27.91 -25.47
N ASP A 510 -7.18 -28.59 -25.97
CA ASP A 510 -8.57 -28.21 -25.71
C ASP A 510 -8.98 -28.46 -24.26
N PHE A 511 -8.48 -29.54 -23.64
CA PHE A 511 -8.65 -29.78 -22.21
C PHE A 511 -7.98 -28.68 -21.37
N ILE A 512 -6.72 -28.31 -21.69
CA ILE A 512 -5.99 -27.26 -20.97
C ILE A 512 -6.72 -25.92 -21.12
N LYS A 513 -7.21 -25.61 -22.33
CA LYS A 513 -8.01 -24.41 -22.61
C LYS A 513 -9.31 -24.41 -21.81
N ALA A 514 -10.04 -25.52 -21.75
CA ALA A 514 -11.27 -25.63 -20.95
C ALA A 514 -11.01 -25.47 -19.45
N LEU A 515 -9.94 -26.09 -18.93
CA LEU A 515 -9.50 -25.94 -17.54
C LEU A 515 -9.15 -24.47 -17.22
N GLN A 516 -8.41 -23.82 -18.12
CA GLN A 516 -7.99 -22.43 -18.00
C GLN A 516 -9.16 -21.47 -18.00
N VAL A 517 -10.09 -21.57 -18.98
CA VAL A 517 -11.28 -20.73 -19.05
C VAL A 517 -12.14 -20.91 -17.80
N SER A 518 -12.32 -22.16 -17.36
CA SER A 518 -13.08 -22.46 -16.13
C SER A 518 -12.44 -21.88 -14.88
N ASN A 519 -11.11 -21.91 -14.79
CA ASN A 519 -10.36 -21.29 -13.70
C ASN A 519 -10.52 -19.75 -13.69
N VAL A 520 -10.47 -19.12 -14.86
CA VAL A 520 -10.72 -17.67 -15.02
C VAL A 520 -12.15 -17.32 -14.62
N LEU A 521 -13.15 -18.06 -15.09
CA LEU A 521 -14.57 -17.82 -14.75
C LEU A 521 -14.85 -18.01 -13.26
N THR A 522 -14.25 -19.02 -12.63
CA THR A 522 -14.38 -19.22 -11.18
C THR A 522 -13.75 -18.05 -10.40
N THR A 523 -12.56 -17.62 -10.81
CA THR A 523 -11.87 -16.48 -10.18
C THR A 523 -12.65 -15.18 -10.39
N LEU A 524 -13.20 -14.97 -11.58
CA LEU A 524 -14.08 -13.87 -11.91
C LEU A 524 -15.30 -13.84 -11.00
N ALA A 525 -15.95 -14.99 -10.78
CA ALA A 525 -17.10 -15.08 -9.89
C ALA A 525 -16.72 -14.68 -8.45
N ILE A 526 -15.62 -15.21 -7.92
CA ILE A 526 -15.12 -14.87 -6.57
C ILE A 526 -14.87 -13.36 -6.44
N PHE A 527 -14.09 -12.78 -7.35
CA PHE A 527 -13.74 -11.35 -7.31
C PHE A 527 -14.95 -10.45 -7.51
N THR A 528 -15.89 -10.84 -8.38
CA THR A 528 -17.13 -10.06 -8.60
C THR A 528 -18.02 -10.09 -7.37
N LEU A 529 -18.13 -11.23 -6.68
CA LEU A 529 -18.89 -11.34 -5.43
C LEU A 529 -18.24 -10.51 -4.31
N MET A 530 -16.92 -10.54 -4.19
CA MET A 530 -16.18 -9.67 -3.28
C MET A 530 -16.39 -8.19 -3.62
N ALA A 531 -16.37 -7.83 -4.91
CA ALA A 531 -16.63 -6.48 -5.39
C ALA A 531 -18.08 -6.05 -5.15
N PHE A 532 -19.07 -6.93 -5.28
CA PHE A 532 -20.47 -6.64 -4.92
C PHE A 532 -20.64 -6.37 -3.43
N ALA A 533 -20.00 -7.19 -2.58
CA ALA A 533 -20.01 -6.97 -1.14
C ALA A 533 -19.37 -5.62 -0.77
N LEU A 534 -18.21 -5.31 -1.39
CA LEU A 534 -17.54 -4.02 -1.22
C LEU A 534 -18.38 -2.85 -1.77
N ASN A 535 -19.07 -3.06 -2.89
CA ASN A 535 -19.93 -2.04 -3.50
C ASN A 535 -21.14 -1.72 -2.63
N LEU A 536 -21.68 -2.71 -1.93
CA LEU A 536 -22.74 -2.49 -0.95
C LEU A 536 -22.24 -1.64 0.24
N HIS A 537 -21.06 -1.97 0.78
CA HIS A 537 -20.46 -1.24 1.92
C HIS A 537 -19.98 0.16 1.51
N THR A 538 -18.98 0.23 0.65
CA THR A 538 -18.35 1.49 0.27
C THR A 538 -19.19 2.25 -0.73
N GLY A 539 -19.64 1.58 -1.80
CA GLY A 539 -20.33 2.23 -2.91
C GLY A 539 -21.69 2.79 -2.54
N VAL A 540 -22.55 1.97 -1.92
CA VAL A 540 -23.96 2.34 -1.64
C VAL A 540 -24.13 2.98 -0.27
N THR A 541 -23.52 2.44 0.79
CA THR A 541 -23.65 3.00 2.15
C THR A 541 -22.62 4.05 2.52
N GLY A 542 -21.59 4.24 1.68
CA GLY A 542 -20.48 5.16 1.95
C GLY A 542 -19.41 4.59 2.88
N MET A 543 -19.68 3.48 3.58
CA MET A 543 -18.79 2.86 4.57
C MET A 543 -17.54 2.25 3.93
N VAL A 544 -16.43 2.98 3.96
CA VAL A 544 -15.13 2.55 3.44
C VAL A 544 -14.67 1.29 4.20
N ASN A 545 -14.78 0.13 3.56
CA ASN A 545 -14.39 -1.16 4.14
C ASN A 545 -13.17 -1.75 3.41
N PHE A 546 -12.02 -1.80 4.06
CA PHE A 546 -10.84 -2.49 3.54
C PHE A 546 -10.65 -3.89 4.16
N GLY A 547 -11.47 -4.28 5.14
CA GLY A 547 -11.40 -5.60 5.77
C GLY A 547 -12.26 -6.67 5.10
N ILE A 548 -12.66 -6.53 3.83
CA ILE A 548 -13.55 -7.50 3.18
C ILE A 548 -13.01 -8.94 3.25
N ILE A 549 -11.68 -9.08 3.21
CA ILE A 549 -10.98 -10.36 3.29
C ILE A 549 -11.18 -11.09 4.62
N PHE A 550 -11.49 -10.36 5.71
CA PHE A 550 -11.85 -10.97 6.98
C PHE A 550 -13.08 -11.88 6.81
N PHE A 551 -14.15 -11.36 6.18
CA PHE A 551 -15.39 -12.09 5.95
C PHE A 551 -15.22 -13.24 4.95
N VAL A 552 -14.42 -13.02 3.89
CA VAL A 552 -14.03 -14.07 2.94
C VAL A 552 -13.27 -15.19 3.66
N GLY A 553 -12.33 -14.83 4.54
CA GLY A 553 -11.56 -15.78 5.34
C GLY A 553 -12.43 -16.60 6.28
N VAL A 554 -13.31 -15.94 7.04
CA VAL A 554 -14.29 -16.62 7.90
C VAL A 554 -15.14 -17.61 7.09
N GLY A 555 -15.58 -17.23 5.89
CA GLY A 555 -16.32 -18.12 4.99
C GLY A 555 -15.53 -19.35 4.55
N ALA A 556 -14.31 -19.13 4.03
CA ALA A 556 -13.42 -20.20 3.58
C ALA A 556 -13.09 -21.21 4.71
N ILE A 557 -12.77 -20.68 5.89
CA ILE A 557 -12.44 -21.46 7.10
C ILE A 557 -13.64 -22.26 7.57
N THR A 558 -14.81 -21.62 7.66
CA THR A 558 -16.03 -22.29 8.14
C THR A 558 -16.40 -23.45 7.22
N VAL A 559 -16.40 -23.24 5.91
CA VAL A 559 -16.71 -24.32 4.96
C VAL A 559 -15.65 -25.41 5.02
N GLY A 560 -14.36 -25.06 4.93
CA GLY A 560 -13.28 -26.05 4.93
C GLY A 560 -13.24 -26.89 6.21
N LEU A 561 -13.47 -26.28 7.38
CA LEU A 561 -13.47 -26.99 8.67
C LEU A 561 -14.71 -27.88 8.83
N LEU A 562 -15.89 -27.38 8.44
CA LEU A 562 -17.14 -28.13 8.58
C LEU A 562 -17.19 -29.31 7.60
N THR A 563 -16.68 -29.18 6.38
CA THR A 563 -16.72 -30.26 5.37
C THR A 563 -15.51 -31.18 5.37
N ALA A 564 -14.49 -30.91 6.21
CA ALA A 564 -13.35 -31.80 6.38
C ALA A 564 -13.78 -33.12 7.06
N PRO A 565 -13.21 -34.28 6.67
CA PRO A 565 -13.50 -35.57 7.30
C PRO A 565 -13.15 -35.61 8.79
N LYS A 566 -13.89 -36.39 9.58
CA LYS A 566 -13.68 -36.56 11.03
C LYS A 566 -12.30 -37.13 11.36
N ASP A 567 -11.79 -38.03 10.51
CA ASP A 567 -10.47 -38.65 10.66
C ASP A 567 -9.33 -37.64 10.50
N LEU A 568 -9.61 -36.48 9.90
CA LEU A 568 -8.67 -35.39 9.72
C LEU A 568 -9.06 -34.15 10.54
N HIS A 569 -9.64 -34.35 11.74
CA HIS A 569 -10.02 -33.28 12.67
C HIS A 569 -11.09 -32.30 12.16
N GLY A 570 -11.92 -32.72 11.18
CA GLY A 570 -13.09 -31.97 10.70
C GLY A 570 -14.43 -32.47 11.26
N TYR A 571 -15.54 -31.89 10.79
CA TYR A 571 -16.91 -32.23 11.25
C TYR A 571 -17.73 -33.08 10.27
N ASP A 572 -17.25 -33.27 9.05
CA ASP A 572 -17.90 -34.04 7.96
C ASP A 572 -19.36 -33.63 7.65
N TRP A 573 -19.65 -32.33 7.67
CA TRP A 573 -20.95 -31.80 7.31
C TRP A 573 -21.19 -31.82 5.79
N PRO A 574 -22.45 -31.97 5.35
CA PRO A 574 -22.81 -31.76 3.95
C PRO A 574 -22.48 -30.33 3.49
N VAL A 575 -21.96 -30.22 2.27
CA VAL A 575 -21.42 -28.96 1.73
C VAL A 575 -22.44 -27.82 1.74
N PHE A 576 -23.71 -28.10 1.40
CA PHE A 576 -24.78 -27.09 1.40
C PHE A 576 -24.97 -26.43 2.78
N TRP A 577 -25.07 -27.24 3.84
CA TRP A 577 -25.28 -26.73 5.20
C TRP A 577 -24.04 -26.01 5.75
N ALA A 578 -22.85 -26.48 5.38
CA ALA A 578 -21.61 -25.78 5.73
C ALA A 578 -21.55 -24.37 5.12
N VAL A 579 -22.01 -24.20 3.86
CA VAL A 579 -22.09 -22.89 3.20
C VAL A 579 -23.11 -21.98 3.87
N VAL A 580 -24.30 -22.50 4.19
CA VAL A 580 -25.32 -21.72 4.91
C VAL A 580 -24.79 -21.25 6.28
N ALA A 581 -24.14 -22.14 7.02
CA ALA A 581 -23.50 -21.79 8.30
C ALA A 581 -22.41 -20.73 8.13
N ALA A 582 -21.56 -20.85 7.11
CA ALA A 582 -20.52 -19.88 6.80
C ALA A 582 -21.08 -18.48 6.50
N VAL A 583 -22.16 -18.40 5.71
CA VAL A 583 -22.85 -17.15 5.40
C VAL A 583 -23.46 -16.53 6.66
N LEU A 584 -24.15 -17.32 7.49
CA LEU A 584 -24.79 -16.83 8.72
C LEU A 584 -23.78 -16.37 9.78
N ILE A 585 -22.70 -17.12 9.98
CA ILE A 585 -21.63 -16.77 10.92
C ILE A 585 -20.97 -15.47 10.47
N SER A 586 -20.63 -15.34 9.19
CA SER A 586 -20.03 -14.11 8.65
C SER A 586 -20.99 -12.92 8.73
N ALA A 587 -22.27 -13.11 8.41
CA ALA A 587 -23.29 -12.07 8.58
C ALA A 587 -23.43 -11.63 10.05
N GLY A 588 -23.36 -12.57 10.99
CA GLY A 588 -23.32 -12.30 12.43
C GLY A 588 -22.10 -11.48 12.84
N PHE A 589 -20.90 -11.82 12.35
CA PHE A 589 -19.70 -11.00 12.54
C PHE A 589 -19.86 -9.61 11.93
N GLY A 590 -20.41 -9.51 10.72
CA GLY A 590 -20.69 -8.22 10.08
C GLY A 590 -21.63 -7.35 10.91
N TRP A 591 -22.70 -7.92 11.43
CA TRP A 591 -23.63 -7.21 12.32
C TRP A 591 -22.96 -6.75 13.62
N LEU A 592 -22.19 -7.65 14.26
CA LEU A 592 -21.51 -7.37 15.53
C LEU A 592 -20.45 -6.27 15.38
N LEU A 593 -19.73 -6.27 14.26
CA LEU A 593 -18.72 -5.26 13.95
C LEU A 593 -19.32 -3.89 13.70
N ALA A 594 -20.54 -3.80 13.20
CA ALA A 594 -21.19 -2.52 12.94
C ALA A 594 -21.45 -1.72 14.21
N TYR A 595 -21.72 -2.36 15.35
CA TYR A 595 -22.04 -1.65 16.59
C TYR A 595 -20.90 -0.77 17.13
N PRO A 596 -19.67 -1.29 17.36
CA PRO A 596 -18.55 -0.47 17.81
C PRO A 596 -18.07 0.49 16.72
N THR A 597 -18.27 0.16 15.44
CA THR A 597 -17.68 0.91 14.33
C THR A 597 -18.57 1.97 13.70
N ALA A 598 -19.90 1.84 13.77
CA ALA A 598 -20.83 2.82 13.19
C ALA A 598 -20.74 4.20 13.87
N ARG A 599 -20.15 4.28 15.07
CA ARG A 599 -19.87 5.54 15.79
C ARG A 599 -18.55 6.19 15.39
N LEU A 600 -17.73 5.49 14.61
CA LEU A 600 -16.43 5.97 14.17
C LEU A 600 -16.59 6.79 12.89
N ARG A 601 -15.70 7.77 12.70
CA ARG A 601 -15.54 8.42 11.39
C ARG A 601 -15.15 7.39 10.33
N MET A 602 -15.54 7.65 9.08
CA MET A 602 -15.35 6.72 7.95
C MET A 602 -13.91 6.21 7.83
N ASP A 603 -12.93 7.10 8.05
CA ASP A 603 -11.50 6.75 7.99
C ASP A 603 -11.10 5.76 9.10
N TYR A 604 -11.67 5.89 10.30
CA TYR A 604 -11.41 4.99 11.41
C TYR A 604 -12.07 3.62 11.21
N PHE A 605 -13.27 3.59 10.63
CA PHE A 605 -13.90 2.34 10.22
C PHE A 605 -13.02 1.58 9.22
N ALA A 606 -12.52 2.28 8.21
CA ALA A 606 -11.64 1.73 7.19
C ALA A 606 -10.41 1.05 7.82
N ILE A 607 -9.76 1.71 8.78
CA ILE A 607 -8.55 1.20 9.45
C ILE A 607 -8.86 0.01 10.38
N VAL A 608 -9.96 0.06 11.12
CA VAL A 608 -10.38 -1.06 12.00
C VAL A 608 -10.66 -2.32 11.18
N THR A 609 -11.29 -2.19 10.01
CA THR A 609 -11.60 -3.35 9.16
C THR A 609 -10.33 -4.01 8.59
N ILE A 610 -9.32 -3.24 8.14
CA ILE A 610 -8.00 -3.80 7.75
C ILE A 610 -7.38 -4.54 8.93
N SER A 611 -7.37 -3.89 10.08
CA SER A 611 -6.75 -4.40 11.29
C SER A 611 -7.35 -5.75 11.68
N LEU A 612 -8.68 -5.90 11.57
CA LEU A 612 -9.36 -7.15 11.87
C LEU A 612 -8.98 -8.29 10.91
N GLY A 613 -8.89 -8.02 9.61
CA GLY A 613 -8.42 -9.00 8.63
C GLY A 613 -6.99 -9.45 8.91
N GLU A 614 -6.12 -8.52 9.28
CA GLU A 614 -4.74 -8.82 9.65
C GLU A 614 -4.62 -9.58 10.97
N ILE A 615 -5.39 -9.18 12.00
CA ILE A 615 -5.50 -9.91 13.27
C ILE A 615 -5.88 -11.36 12.99
N ALA A 616 -6.93 -11.59 12.20
CA ALA A 616 -7.36 -12.94 11.84
C ALA A 616 -6.25 -13.70 11.11
N ARG A 617 -5.62 -13.10 10.09
CA ARG A 617 -4.53 -13.73 9.34
C ARG A 617 -3.38 -14.19 10.25
N VAL A 618 -2.90 -13.30 11.12
CA VAL A 618 -1.74 -13.59 11.99
C VAL A 618 -2.12 -14.58 13.09
N LEU A 619 -3.33 -14.50 13.68
CA LEU A 619 -3.82 -15.51 14.62
C LEU A 619 -3.80 -16.92 14.01
N LEU A 620 -4.19 -17.02 12.74
CA LEU A 620 -4.24 -18.29 12.03
C LEU A 620 -2.85 -18.79 11.60
N MET A 621 -1.86 -17.92 11.45
CA MET A 621 -0.46 -18.30 11.22
C MET A 621 0.27 -18.67 12.51
N GLY A 622 -0.06 -17.98 13.62
CA GLY A 622 0.65 -18.11 14.90
C GLY A 622 0.29 -19.37 15.68
N GLU A 623 -0.92 -19.89 15.54
CA GLU A 623 -1.36 -21.09 16.27
C GLU A 623 -1.83 -22.20 15.32
N PRO A 624 -1.64 -23.48 15.68
CA PRO A 624 -2.18 -24.62 14.94
C PRO A 624 -3.70 -24.79 15.10
N LEU A 625 -4.45 -23.70 15.26
CA LEU A 625 -5.90 -23.71 15.46
C LEU A 625 -6.66 -24.25 14.24
N LEU A 626 -6.06 -24.18 13.04
CA LEU A 626 -6.65 -24.68 11.80
C LEU A 626 -5.72 -25.70 11.11
N ARG A 627 -5.77 -26.96 11.58
CA ARG A 627 -5.07 -28.12 10.98
C ARG A 627 -6.00 -29.15 10.33
N ALA A 628 -7.28 -28.83 10.18
CA ALA A 628 -8.24 -29.79 9.65
C ALA A 628 -7.89 -30.21 8.21
N GLY A 629 -7.91 -31.52 7.94
CA GLY A 629 -7.68 -32.07 6.61
C GLY A 629 -6.22 -32.28 6.18
N SER A 630 -5.24 -31.88 7.00
CA SER A 630 -3.81 -32.07 6.70
C SER A 630 -3.23 -33.35 7.31
N TRP A 631 -2.29 -33.99 6.61
CA TRP A 631 -1.50 -35.11 7.14
C TRP A 631 -0.28 -34.53 7.87
N GLY A 632 -0.34 -34.40 9.19
CA GLY A 632 0.74 -33.89 10.04
C GLY A 632 0.65 -32.39 10.38
N SER A 633 1.76 -31.81 10.85
CA SER A 633 1.85 -30.46 11.44
C SER A 633 1.75 -29.28 10.45
N ALA A 634 1.13 -29.44 9.27
CA ALA A 634 1.04 -28.35 8.30
C ALA A 634 0.01 -27.28 8.72
N ILE A 635 0.27 -26.03 8.35
CA ILE A 635 -0.62 -24.89 8.61
C ILE A 635 -1.67 -24.83 7.49
N GLY A 636 -2.95 -24.68 7.84
CA GLY A 636 -4.04 -24.49 6.89
C GLY A 636 -5.04 -25.67 6.84
N ILE A 637 -6.05 -25.52 5.99
CA ILE A 637 -7.12 -26.50 5.82
C ILE A 637 -7.03 -27.09 4.41
N SER A 638 -7.09 -28.41 4.27
CA SER A 638 -7.04 -29.12 2.98
C SER A 638 -7.94 -30.36 2.98
N ARG A 639 -8.01 -31.13 1.88
CA ARG A 639 -8.73 -32.43 1.80
C ARG A 639 -10.18 -32.43 2.34
N TYR A 640 -10.88 -31.31 2.21
CA TYR A 640 -12.29 -31.21 2.54
C TYR A 640 -13.17 -31.61 1.35
N LYS A 641 -14.41 -32.02 1.62
CA LYS A 641 -15.36 -32.42 0.57
C LYS A 641 -15.67 -31.25 -0.35
N LEU A 642 -15.55 -31.51 -1.66
CA LEU A 642 -15.82 -30.57 -2.73
C LEU A 642 -17.28 -30.73 -3.22
N PRO A 643 -18.01 -29.64 -3.50
CA PRO A 643 -19.40 -29.72 -3.91
C PRO A 643 -19.56 -30.47 -5.24
N LEU A 644 -20.46 -31.46 -5.28
CA LEU A 644 -20.81 -32.21 -6.49
C LEU A 644 -19.63 -32.94 -7.16
N LYS A 645 -18.45 -33.06 -6.51
CA LYS A 645 -17.29 -33.76 -7.09
C LYS A 645 -17.59 -35.23 -7.38
N ASP A 646 -18.21 -35.92 -6.42
CA ASP A 646 -18.56 -37.33 -6.55
C ASP A 646 -19.58 -37.53 -7.69
N TRP A 647 -20.62 -36.70 -7.73
CA TRP A 647 -21.61 -36.73 -8.80
C TRP A 647 -21.02 -36.39 -10.18
N TRP A 648 -20.05 -35.48 -10.24
CA TRP A 648 -19.43 -35.05 -11.50
C TRP A 648 -18.63 -36.18 -12.17
N PHE A 649 -17.85 -36.93 -11.39
CA PHE A 649 -16.97 -37.99 -11.91
C PHE A 649 -17.58 -39.39 -11.87
N CYS A 650 -18.38 -39.72 -10.85
CA CYS A 650 -19.00 -41.05 -10.69
C CYS A 650 -20.48 -41.09 -11.13
N GLY A 651 -21.13 -39.95 -11.38
CA GLY A 651 -22.57 -39.93 -11.70
C GLY A 651 -23.46 -40.21 -10.49
N SER A 652 -24.69 -40.69 -10.73
CA SER A 652 -25.67 -41.00 -9.68
C SER A 652 -25.68 -42.46 -9.21
N GLY A 653 -24.78 -43.30 -9.74
CA GLY A 653 -24.68 -44.72 -9.41
C GLY A 653 -23.60 -45.01 -8.37
N GLU A 654 -23.76 -46.11 -7.62
CA GLU A 654 -22.69 -46.66 -6.78
C GLU A 654 -21.83 -47.59 -7.63
N HIS A 655 -20.56 -47.20 -7.86
CA HIS A 655 -19.61 -47.98 -8.63
C HIS A 655 -18.64 -48.69 -7.68
N LEU A 656 -18.49 -50.00 -7.86
CA LEU A 656 -17.60 -50.85 -7.05
C LEU A 656 -16.30 -51.12 -7.81
N SER A 657 -15.17 -51.09 -7.12
CA SER A 657 -13.88 -51.52 -7.64
C SER A 657 -13.82 -53.05 -7.77
N GLU A 658 -12.85 -53.56 -8.53
CA GLU A 658 -12.61 -55.02 -8.67
C GLU A 658 -12.34 -55.71 -7.32
N ALA A 659 -11.91 -54.95 -6.30
CA ALA A 659 -11.70 -55.43 -4.93
C ALA A 659 -12.96 -55.34 -4.03
N GLY A 660 -14.12 -54.94 -4.57
CA GLY A 660 -15.40 -54.85 -3.86
C GLY A 660 -15.58 -53.59 -2.99
N GLY A 661 -14.71 -52.59 -3.11
CA GLY A 661 -14.82 -51.30 -2.41
C GLY A 661 -15.51 -50.24 -3.26
N LEU A 662 -16.20 -49.27 -2.66
CA LEU A 662 -16.74 -48.10 -3.39
C LEU A 662 -15.60 -47.30 -4.04
N LEU A 663 -15.72 -47.02 -5.33
CA LEU A 663 -14.78 -46.17 -6.07
C LEU A 663 -14.83 -44.74 -5.53
N SER A 664 -13.67 -44.17 -5.25
CA SER A 664 -13.52 -42.74 -4.93
C SER A 664 -13.70 -41.88 -6.18
N SER A 665 -14.03 -40.59 -5.99
CA SER A 665 -14.22 -39.66 -7.11
C SER A 665 -13.02 -39.57 -8.06
N ASP A 666 -11.80 -39.71 -7.51
CA ASP A 666 -10.57 -39.64 -8.28
C ASP A 666 -10.30 -40.95 -9.04
N GLU A 667 -10.75 -42.09 -8.53
CA GLU A 667 -10.71 -43.37 -9.25
C GLU A 667 -11.75 -43.42 -10.37
N CYS A 668 -12.98 -42.92 -10.14
CA CYS A 668 -14.01 -42.82 -11.18
C CYS A 668 -13.55 -42.00 -12.39
N ARG A 669 -12.71 -40.98 -12.18
CA ARG A 669 -12.16 -40.17 -13.28
C ARG A 669 -11.34 -41.00 -14.27
N GLY A 670 -10.70 -42.08 -13.83
CA GLY A 670 -9.86 -42.94 -14.67
C GLY A 670 -10.62 -44.04 -15.41
N VAL A 671 -11.86 -44.32 -15.03
CA VAL A 671 -12.67 -45.39 -15.61
C VAL A 671 -13.41 -44.85 -16.84
N VAL A 672 -13.32 -45.58 -17.95
CA VAL A 672 -14.01 -45.25 -19.20
C VAL A 672 -15.35 -45.99 -19.24
N GLY A 673 -16.44 -45.34 -19.63
CA GLY A 673 -17.76 -45.95 -19.79
C GLY A 673 -18.67 -45.87 -18.56
N ILE A 674 -18.34 -45.03 -17.56
CA ILE A 674 -19.22 -44.75 -16.40
C ILE A 674 -20.45 -43.93 -16.84
N GLY A 675 -20.31 -43.11 -17.88
CA GLY A 675 -21.38 -42.23 -18.36
C GLY A 675 -21.65 -41.05 -17.41
N SER A 676 -20.63 -40.64 -16.64
CA SER A 676 -20.70 -39.50 -15.74
C SER A 676 -20.86 -38.18 -16.50
N PRO A 677 -21.38 -37.11 -15.86
CA PRO A 677 -21.47 -35.79 -16.49
C PRO A 677 -20.14 -35.27 -17.03
N ALA A 678 -19.03 -35.51 -16.32
CA ALA A 678 -17.69 -35.14 -16.77
C ALA A 678 -17.30 -35.88 -18.06
N GLU A 679 -17.58 -37.18 -18.14
CA GLU A 679 -17.25 -38.01 -19.29
C GLU A 679 -18.09 -37.64 -20.52
N LYS A 680 -19.39 -37.42 -20.34
CA LYS A 680 -20.31 -37.00 -21.42
C LYS A 680 -19.98 -35.63 -22.01
N LEU A 681 -19.41 -34.73 -21.20
CA LEU A 681 -19.03 -33.41 -21.65
C LEU A 681 -17.64 -33.40 -22.29
N GLY A 682 -16.73 -34.23 -21.79
CA GLY A 682 -15.33 -34.25 -22.18
C GLY A 682 -15.00 -35.20 -23.34
N ARG A 683 -15.72 -36.31 -23.51
CA ARG A 683 -15.46 -37.28 -24.59
C ARG A 683 -16.54 -37.24 -25.67
N SER A 684 -16.11 -37.31 -26.92
CA SER A 684 -16.96 -37.52 -28.09
C SER A 684 -17.28 -39.01 -28.30
N ASP A 685 -16.31 -39.89 -28.05
CA ASP A 685 -16.44 -41.35 -28.18
C ASP A 685 -16.38 -42.05 -26.81
N ILE A 686 -17.48 -42.68 -26.39
CA ILE A 686 -17.57 -43.43 -25.12
C ILE A 686 -17.93 -44.90 -25.42
N PRO A 687 -17.06 -45.87 -25.10
CA PRO A 687 -17.38 -47.29 -25.27
C PRO A 687 -18.47 -47.74 -24.29
N VAL A 688 -19.44 -48.52 -24.79
CA VAL A 688 -20.48 -49.14 -23.96
C VAL A 688 -19.93 -50.40 -23.29
N LEU A 689 -20.05 -50.45 -21.96
CA LEU A 689 -19.65 -51.61 -21.15
C LEU A 689 -20.83 -52.57 -20.96
N ASP A 690 -20.60 -53.87 -21.11
CA ASP A 690 -21.51 -54.96 -20.69
C ASP A 690 -21.63 -55.00 -19.15
N ASP A 691 -22.63 -55.71 -18.62
CA ASP A 691 -22.88 -55.96 -17.18
C ASP A 691 -21.69 -56.61 -16.46
N ARG A 692 -20.69 -57.11 -17.21
CA ARG A 692 -19.42 -57.67 -16.72
C ARG A 692 -18.20 -56.76 -16.94
N GLY A 693 -18.38 -55.52 -17.38
CA GLY A 693 -17.32 -54.56 -17.64
C GLY A 693 -16.53 -54.79 -18.95
N GLY A 694 -17.02 -55.65 -19.85
CA GLY A 694 -16.41 -55.87 -21.17
C GLY A 694 -16.85 -54.82 -22.19
N VAL A 695 -15.93 -54.35 -23.03
CA VAL A 695 -16.24 -53.46 -24.16
C VAL A 695 -17.08 -54.22 -25.19
N ILE A 696 -18.28 -53.73 -25.51
CA ILE A 696 -19.11 -54.30 -26.57
C ILE A 696 -18.65 -53.72 -27.91
N ASP A 697 -17.88 -54.51 -28.67
CA ASP A 697 -17.51 -54.16 -30.05
C ASP A 697 -18.72 -54.36 -30.97
N GLY A 698 -19.29 -53.23 -31.43
CA GLY A 698 -20.31 -53.21 -32.49
C GLY A 698 -21.57 -52.44 -32.10
N GLU A 699 -21.72 -51.24 -32.67
CA GLU A 699 -22.95 -50.42 -32.71
C GLU A 699 -23.62 -50.09 -31.36
N LEU A 700 -23.10 -49.06 -30.67
CA LEU A 700 -23.91 -48.01 -30.04
C LEU A 700 -22.99 -46.86 -29.60
N LEU A 701 -22.78 -45.91 -30.51
CA LEU A 701 -22.34 -44.56 -30.18
C LEU A 701 -23.41 -44.00 -29.22
N TYR A 702 -23.05 -43.63 -27.99
CA TYR A 702 -23.79 -42.50 -27.41
C TYR A 702 -23.53 -41.35 -28.39
N GLU A 703 -24.52 -41.00 -29.21
CA GLU A 703 -24.41 -39.87 -30.12
C GLU A 703 -23.82 -38.71 -29.31
N ALA A 704 -22.68 -38.20 -29.77
CA ALA A 704 -22.08 -36.98 -29.25
C ALA A 704 -23.21 -35.97 -29.10
N THR A 705 -23.64 -35.74 -27.85
CA THR A 705 -24.69 -34.75 -27.62
C THR A 705 -24.15 -33.45 -28.21
N TRP A 706 -24.99 -32.61 -28.83
CA TRP A 706 -24.58 -31.33 -29.44
C TRP A 706 -23.81 -30.38 -28.49
N PHE A 707 -23.64 -30.75 -27.22
CA PHE A 707 -22.95 -30.05 -26.16
C PHE A 707 -21.58 -30.68 -25.76
N SER A 708 -21.16 -31.83 -26.32
CA SER A 708 -19.84 -32.43 -26.04
C SER A 708 -18.72 -31.55 -26.59
N MET A 709 -17.67 -31.32 -25.80
CA MET A 709 -16.57 -30.40 -26.11
C MET A 709 -15.32 -31.07 -26.72
N ASP A 710 -15.35 -32.39 -26.94
CA ASP A 710 -14.28 -33.17 -27.56
C ASP A 710 -12.88 -32.91 -26.97
N LEU A 711 -12.76 -33.03 -25.65
CA LEU A 711 -11.54 -32.73 -24.88
C LEU A 711 -10.55 -33.93 -24.82
N GLY A 712 -10.91 -35.10 -25.32
CA GLY A 712 -10.15 -36.36 -25.20
C GLY A 712 -10.16 -37.01 -23.79
N GLU A 713 -10.39 -36.21 -22.74
CA GLU A 713 -10.47 -36.63 -21.34
C GLU A 713 -11.77 -36.16 -20.67
N PRO A 714 -12.16 -36.75 -19.52
CA PRO A 714 -13.31 -36.26 -18.75
C PRO A 714 -13.14 -34.78 -18.35
N ALA A 715 -14.21 -34.00 -18.49
CA ALA A 715 -14.19 -32.55 -18.27
C ALA A 715 -13.70 -32.17 -16.84
N PRO A 716 -12.87 -31.13 -16.72
CA PRO A 716 -12.24 -30.78 -15.45
C PRO A 716 -13.27 -30.30 -14.41
N TYR A 717 -13.07 -30.66 -13.15
CA TYR A 717 -13.94 -30.26 -12.04
C TYR A 717 -14.11 -28.73 -11.93
N MET A 718 -13.10 -27.96 -12.35
CA MET A 718 -13.18 -26.50 -12.41
C MET A 718 -14.34 -25.99 -13.26
N MET A 719 -14.83 -26.74 -14.26
CA MET A 719 -16.02 -26.37 -15.04
C MET A 719 -17.28 -26.32 -14.18
N VAL A 720 -17.50 -27.32 -13.32
CA VAL A 720 -18.65 -27.33 -12.39
C VAL A 720 -18.57 -26.14 -11.45
N LEU A 721 -17.39 -25.90 -10.90
CA LEU A 721 -17.18 -24.78 -9.99
C LEU A 721 -17.39 -23.44 -10.70
N ALA A 722 -17.01 -23.32 -11.98
CA ALA A 722 -17.28 -22.15 -12.81
C ALA A 722 -18.79 -21.97 -13.04
N ILE A 723 -19.53 -23.05 -13.33
CA ILE A 723 -21.00 -23.01 -13.50
C ILE A 723 -21.67 -22.55 -12.20
N ILE A 724 -21.30 -23.15 -11.06
CA ILE A 724 -21.80 -22.74 -9.73
C ILE A 724 -21.47 -21.25 -9.50
N GLY A 725 -20.25 -20.83 -9.81
CA GLY A 725 -19.80 -19.44 -9.70
C GLY A 725 -20.65 -18.47 -10.53
N VAL A 726 -20.84 -18.75 -11.82
CA VAL A 726 -21.63 -17.90 -12.73
C VAL A 726 -23.11 -17.85 -12.32
N VAL A 727 -23.72 -19.00 -12.00
CA VAL A 727 -25.11 -19.05 -11.54
C VAL A 727 -25.29 -18.25 -10.25
N SER A 728 -24.36 -18.40 -9.31
CA SER A 728 -24.39 -17.65 -8.04
C SER A 728 -24.22 -16.14 -8.25
N LEU A 729 -23.38 -15.71 -9.19
CA LEU A 729 -23.19 -14.31 -9.54
C LEU A 729 -24.48 -13.71 -10.11
N ILE A 730 -25.13 -14.39 -11.05
CA ILE A 730 -26.40 -13.95 -11.64
C ILE A 730 -27.48 -13.83 -10.56
N LEU A 731 -27.59 -14.83 -9.69
CA LEU A 731 -28.56 -14.84 -8.59
C LEU A 731 -28.31 -13.70 -7.60
N ILE A 732 -27.07 -13.50 -7.16
CA ILE A 732 -26.70 -12.47 -6.19
C ILE A 732 -26.84 -11.07 -6.80
N TRP A 733 -26.47 -10.88 -8.06
CA TRP A 733 -26.72 -9.62 -8.77
C TRP A 733 -28.23 -9.34 -8.81
N TRP A 734 -29.05 -10.29 -9.25
CA TRP A 734 -30.50 -10.12 -9.30
C TRP A 734 -31.09 -9.75 -7.92
N LEU A 735 -30.65 -10.43 -6.86
CA LEU A 735 -31.07 -10.14 -5.48
C LEU A 735 -30.65 -8.73 -5.04
N LEU A 736 -29.38 -8.34 -5.26
CA LEU A 736 -28.86 -7.03 -4.91
C LEU A 736 -29.57 -5.91 -5.67
N GLU A 737 -29.82 -6.08 -6.97
CA GLU A 737 -30.53 -5.09 -7.78
C GLU A 737 -31.97 -4.87 -7.27
N THR A 738 -32.62 -5.96 -6.84
CA THR A 738 -33.96 -5.92 -6.25
C THR A 738 -33.93 -5.21 -4.89
N LEU A 739 -32.95 -5.52 -4.04
CA LEU A 739 -32.78 -4.89 -2.72
C LEU A 739 -32.42 -3.40 -2.83
N LEU A 740 -31.56 -3.02 -3.77
CA LEU A 740 -31.12 -1.63 -3.96
C LEU A 740 -32.19 -0.73 -4.58
N LYS A 741 -33.16 -1.29 -5.31
CA LYS A 741 -34.34 -0.58 -5.80
C LYS A 741 -35.42 -0.41 -4.73
N SER A 742 -35.38 -1.22 -3.67
CA SER A 742 -36.34 -1.14 -2.56
C SER A 742 -36.17 0.15 -1.73
N PRO A 743 -37.13 0.49 -0.84
CA PRO A 743 -36.99 1.61 0.10
C PRO A 743 -35.70 1.54 0.94
N TRP A 744 -35.27 0.34 1.32
CA TRP A 744 -34.04 0.14 2.08
C TRP A 744 -32.81 0.65 1.31
N GLY A 745 -32.70 0.33 0.02
CA GLY A 745 -31.62 0.84 -0.83
C GLY A 745 -31.59 2.37 -0.96
N ARG A 746 -32.76 3.03 -0.95
CA ARG A 746 -32.86 4.49 -0.97
C ARG A 746 -32.35 5.12 0.34
N ILE A 747 -32.69 4.52 1.48
CA ILE A 747 -32.19 4.95 2.80
C ILE A 747 -30.66 4.81 2.89
N LEU A 748 -30.12 3.71 2.36
CA LEU A 748 -28.66 3.51 2.32
C LEU A 748 -27.95 4.59 1.51
N ARG A 749 -28.51 5.00 0.36
CA ARG A 749 -27.96 6.09 -0.44
C ARG A 749 -28.06 7.43 0.30
N SER A 750 -29.16 7.73 0.99
CA SER A 750 -29.24 8.97 1.78
C SER A 750 -28.21 9.00 2.92
N ILE A 751 -27.93 7.86 3.56
CA ILE A 751 -26.89 7.75 4.59
C ILE A 751 -25.51 8.02 4.00
N ARG A 752 -25.24 7.56 2.78
CA ARG A 752 -23.97 7.81 2.08
C ARG A 752 -23.77 9.29 1.75
N GLU A 753 -24.82 9.97 1.28
CA GLU A 753 -24.73 11.39 0.90
C GLU A 753 -24.55 12.27 2.15
N ASP A 754 -25.39 12.08 3.17
CA ASP A 754 -25.30 12.80 4.43
C ASP A 754 -25.95 12.00 5.57
N GLU A 755 -25.09 11.46 6.44
CA GLU A 755 -25.50 10.66 7.59
C GLU A 755 -26.29 11.49 8.62
N GLU A 756 -25.90 12.74 8.87
CA GLU A 756 -26.55 13.58 9.88
C GLU A 756 -27.96 13.97 9.42
N VAL A 757 -28.11 14.31 8.14
CA VAL A 757 -29.42 14.59 7.53
C VAL A 757 -30.33 13.37 7.60
N ALA A 758 -29.81 12.17 7.27
CA ALA A 758 -30.60 10.94 7.38
C ALA A 758 -31.06 10.66 8.81
N GLN A 759 -30.22 10.94 9.83
CA GLN A 759 -30.58 10.83 11.24
C GLN A 759 -31.67 11.83 11.62
N HIS A 760 -31.59 13.08 11.14
CA HIS A 760 -32.62 14.09 11.38
C HIS A 760 -33.98 13.76 10.75
N HIS A 761 -33.99 13.00 9.65
CA HIS A 761 -35.21 12.44 9.06
C HIS A 761 -35.78 11.23 9.83
N GLY A 762 -35.16 10.82 10.94
CA GLY A 762 -35.64 9.75 11.81
C GLY A 762 -35.24 8.34 11.37
N HIS A 763 -34.31 8.21 10.42
CA HIS A 763 -33.78 6.91 10.03
C HIS A 763 -32.72 6.43 11.02
N ASP A 764 -32.83 5.18 11.47
CA ASP A 764 -31.82 4.56 12.33
C ASP A 764 -30.59 4.13 11.50
N VAL A 765 -29.61 5.03 11.42
CA VAL A 765 -28.41 4.80 10.63
C VAL A 765 -27.61 3.59 11.12
N LEU A 766 -27.60 3.31 12.42
CA LEU A 766 -26.79 2.23 12.98
C LEU A 766 -27.30 0.86 12.53
N THR A 767 -28.60 0.61 12.61
CA THR A 767 -29.17 -0.67 12.16
C THR A 767 -29.11 -0.84 10.65
N HIS A 768 -29.30 0.23 9.87
CA HIS A 768 -29.16 0.18 8.42
C HIS A 768 -27.71 -0.11 7.98
N LYS A 769 -26.73 0.53 8.63
CA LYS A 769 -25.30 0.21 8.44
C LYS A 769 -24.98 -1.23 8.86
N ALA A 770 -25.51 -1.70 9.99
CA ALA A 770 -25.32 -3.06 10.46
C ALA A 770 -25.89 -4.12 9.51
N ALA A 771 -27.10 -3.89 8.99
CA ALA A 771 -27.73 -4.75 8.01
C ALA A 771 -26.94 -4.80 6.69
N SER A 772 -26.46 -3.65 6.22
CA SER A 772 -25.59 -3.59 5.03
C SER A 772 -24.29 -4.36 5.24
N LEU A 773 -23.64 -4.16 6.40
CA LEU A 773 -22.40 -4.85 6.75
C LEU A 773 -22.60 -6.37 6.82
N ALA A 774 -23.66 -6.83 7.48
CA ALA A 774 -24.03 -8.23 7.58
C ALA A 774 -24.34 -8.87 6.22
N LEU A 775 -25.12 -8.21 5.37
CA LEU A 775 -25.46 -8.73 4.03
C LEU A 775 -24.21 -8.86 3.14
N GLY A 776 -23.36 -7.83 3.09
CA GLY A 776 -22.12 -7.91 2.33
C GLY A 776 -21.13 -8.90 2.93
N ALA A 777 -21.05 -9.04 4.26
CA ALA A 777 -20.24 -10.08 4.91
C ALA A 777 -20.69 -11.49 4.55
N GLY A 778 -22.00 -11.71 4.40
CA GLY A 778 -22.57 -12.98 3.91
C GLY A 778 -22.16 -13.28 2.46
N ILE A 779 -22.27 -12.29 1.56
CA ILE A 779 -21.84 -12.43 0.16
C ILE A 779 -20.32 -12.70 0.07
N ALA A 780 -19.52 -11.98 0.86
CA ALA A 780 -18.08 -12.17 0.93
C ALA A 780 -17.70 -13.57 1.46
N ALA A 781 -18.40 -14.09 2.47
CA ALA A 781 -18.17 -15.45 2.95
C ALA A 781 -18.50 -16.52 1.91
N PHE A 782 -19.56 -16.31 1.12
CA PHE A 782 -19.87 -17.20 0.01
C PHE A 782 -18.77 -17.16 -1.08
N ALA A 783 -18.22 -15.98 -1.39
CA ALA A 783 -17.05 -15.89 -2.25
C ALA A 783 -15.83 -16.64 -1.66
N GLY A 784 -15.63 -16.58 -0.35
CA GLY A 784 -14.63 -17.35 0.38
C GLY A 784 -14.81 -18.86 0.27
N ALA A 785 -16.05 -19.35 0.32
CA ALA A 785 -16.36 -20.77 0.12
C ALA A 785 -15.97 -21.25 -1.29
N LEU A 786 -16.33 -20.48 -2.34
CA LEU A 786 -15.91 -20.75 -3.71
C LEU A 786 -14.39 -20.74 -3.85
N TRP A 787 -13.72 -19.80 -3.19
CA TRP A 787 -12.27 -19.69 -3.22
C TRP A 787 -11.58 -20.87 -2.51
N ALA A 788 -12.11 -21.34 -1.39
CA ALA A 788 -11.65 -22.56 -0.75
C ALA A 788 -11.73 -23.74 -1.74
N TRP A 789 -12.90 -24.02 -2.31
CA TRP A 789 -13.07 -25.12 -3.26
C TRP A 789 -12.17 -25.01 -4.49
N LYS A 790 -11.92 -23.79 -4.97
CA LYS A 790 -10.97 -23.53 -6.06
C LYS A 790 -9.54 -23.93 -5.68
N LEU A 791 -9.10 -23.60 -4.47
CA LEU A 791 -7.74 -23.88 -4.02
C LEU A 791 -7.55 -25.33 -3.57
N THR A 792 -8.63 -26.07 -3.23
CA THR A 792 -8.63 -27.44 -2.67
C THR A 792 -7.89 -27.62 -1.34
N GLY A 793 -7.13 -26.59 -0.94
CA GLY A 793 -6.53 -26.38 0.36
C GLY A 793 -6.02 -24.94 0.42
N PHE A 794 -6.08 -24.30 1.58
CA PHE A 794 -5.65 -22.92 1.72
C PHE A 794 -4.90 -22.70 3.03
N GLN A 795 -3.98 -21.74 2.98
CA GLN A 795 -3.20 -21.27 4.12
C GLN A 795 -3.54 -19.80 4.39
N PRO A 796 -3.47 -19.32 5.64
CA PRO A 796 -3.86 -17.94 5.98
C PRO A 796 -3.17 -16.84 5.15
N SER A 797 -2.06 -17.14 4.46
CA SER A 797 -1.38 -16.22 3.54
C SER A 797 -2.26 -15.64 2.42
N PHE A 798 -3.34 -16.32 2.01
CA PHE A 798 -4.30 -15.75 1.03
C PHE A 798 -5.02 -14.50 1.58
N MET A 799 -5.10 -14.34 2.91
CA MET A 799 -5.73 -13.19 3.56
C MET A 799 -4.83 -11.95 3.60
N ALA A 800 -3.60 -12.03 3.11
CA ALA A 800 -2.68 -10.89 3.07
C ALA A 800 -3.28 -9.72 2.25
N PRO A 801 -3.44 -8.51 2.82
CA PRO A 801 -4.11 -7.39 2.15
C PRO A 801 -3.54 -7.05 0.77
N ALA A 802 -2.22 -7.15 0.60
CA ALA A 802 -1.52 -6.87 -0.65
C ALA A 802 -1.89 -7.83 -1.79
N LYS A 803 -2.25 -9.08 -1.49
CA LYS A 803 -2.53 -10.12 -2.49
C LYS A 803 -4.01 -10.23 -2.87
N SER A 804 -4.92 -9.67 -2.07
CA SER A 804 -6.37 -9.89 -2.24
C SER A 804 -7.17 -8.60 -2.13
N THR A 805 -7.19 -7.97 -0.95
CA THR A 805 -8.01 -6.78 -0.67
C THR A 805 -7.76 -5.64 -1.64
N PHE A 806 -6.49 -5.30 -1.91
CA PHE A 806 -6.17 -4.20 -2.82
C PHE A 806 -6.56 -4.49 -4.27
N LEU A 807 -6.54 -5.77 -4.70
CA LEU A 807 -7.02 -6.15 -6.03
C LEU A 807 -8.55 -6.02 -6.15
N VAL A 808 -9.29 -6.37 -5.10
CA VAL A 808 -10.74 -6.14 -5.05
C VAL A 808 -11.07 -4.65 -5.04
N TRP A 809 -10.30 -3.85 -4.32
CA TRP A 809 -10.42 -2.39 -4.35
C TRP A 809 -10.06 -1.80 -5.71
N ALA A 810 -9.03 -2.32 -6.39
CA ALA A 810 -8.71 -1.95 -7.76
C ALA A 810 -9.89 -2.26 -8.69
N ALA A 811 -10.48 -3.44 -8.59
CA ALA A 811 -11.68 -3.83 -9.35
C ALA A 811 -12.86 -2.88 -9.07
N PHE A 812 -13.09 -2.53 -7.80
CA PHE A 812 -14.13 -1.58 -7.40
C PHE A 812 -13.90 -0.18 -7.98
N ILE A 813 -12.69 0.36 -7.88
CA ILE A 813 -12.32 1.69 -8.37
C ILE A 813 -12.41 1.76 -9.90
N VAL A 814 -11.83 0.78 -10.59
CA VAL A 814 -11.84 0.69 -12.05
C VAL A 814 -13.27 0.50 -12.56
N GLY A 815 -14.06 -0.33 -11.89
CA GLY A 815 -15.46 -0.59 -12.24
C GLY A 815 -16.36 0.64 -12.11
N GLY A 816 -16.23 1.39 -11.01
CA GLY A 816 -17.02 2.57 -10.69
C GLY A 816 -17.99 2.33 -9.52
N ALA A 817 -17.91 3.20 -8.51
CA ALA A 817 -18.66 3.05 -7.26
C ALA A 817 -20.18 3.07 -7.47
N ALA A 818 -20.90 2.30 -6.66
CA ALA A 818 -22.37 2.17 -6.63
C ALA A 818 -23.01 1.64 -7.92
N ASN A 819 -22.25 1.03 -8.82
CA ASN A 819 -22.75 0.38 -10.03
C ASN A 819 -22.34 -1.09 -10.10
N ASN A 820 -23.30 -2.01 -9.93
CA ASN A 820 -23.04 -3.45 -9.99
C ASN A 820 -22.50 -3.88 -11.37
N LYS A 821 -22.93 -3.25 -12.48
CA LYS A 821 -22.36 -3.55 -13.82
C LYS A 821 -20.87 -3.20 -13.89
N GLY A 822 -20.51 -2.08 -13.28
CA GLY A 822 -19.12 -1.64 -13.12
C GLY A 822 -18.29 -2.66 -12.35
N MET A 823 -18.83 -3.21 -11.25
CA MET A 823 -18.14 -4.23 -10.46
C MET A 823 -17.78 -5.48 -11.26
N VAL A 824 -18.69 -5.97 -12.12
CA VAL A 824 -18.40 -7.13 -12.99
C VAL A 824 -17.26 -6.81 -13.94
N VAL A 825 -17.32 -5.67 -14.64
CA VAL A 825 -16.28 -5.25 -15.60
C VAL A 825 -14.94 -5.03 -14.90
N GLY A 826 -14.93 -4.35 -13.77
CA GLY A 826 -13.73 -4.10 -12.98
C GLY A 826 -13.09 -5.40 -12.48
N ALA A 827 -13.88 -6.31 -11.92
CA ALA A 827 -13.40 -7.63 -11.49
C ALA A 827 -12.82 -8.42 -12.67
N PHE A 828 -13.48 -8.37 -13.83
CA PHE A 828 -13.03 -9.06 -15.03
C PHE A 828 -11.68 -8.54 -15.53
N ILE A 829 -11.50 -7.22 -15.59
CA ILE A 829 -10.22 -6.61 -15.98
C ILE A 829 -9.09 -7.04 -15.03
N ILE A 830 -9.32 -6.99 -13.72
CA ILE A 830 -8.31 -7.37 -12.72
C ILE A 830 -7.97 -8.86 -12.78
N VAL A 831 -8.97 -9.74 -12.91
CA VAL A 831 -8.77 -11.20 -12.98
C VAL A 831 -8.08 -11.61 -14.27
N LEU A 832 -8.45 -11.03 -15.41
CA LEU A 832 -7.76 -11.28 -16.68
C LEU A 832 -6.31 -10.84 -16.62
N MET A 833 -6.06 -9.65 -16.08
CA MET A 833 -4.71 -9.14 -15.93
C MET A 833 -3.88 -10.07 -15.04
N GLU A 834 -4.41 -10.49 -13.89
CA GLU A 834 -3.76 -11.47 -13.03
C GLU A 834 -3.45 -12.78 -13.75
N PHE A 835 -4.37 -13.26 -14.58
CA PHE A 835 -4.17 -14.47 -15.37
C PHE A 835 -3.02 -14.30 -16.39
N VAL A 836 -3.04 -13.22 -17.17
CA VAL A 836 -1.98 -12.93 -18.17
C VAL A 836 -0.61 -12.86 -17.52
N PHE A 837 -0.48 -12.26 -16.33
CA PHE A 837 0.79 -12.25 -15.60
C PHE A 837 1.23 -13.63 -15.15
N ASN A 838 0.33 -14.47 -14.66
CA ASN A 838 0.70 -15.84 -14.29
C ASN A 838 1.21 -16.64 -15.52
N VAL A 839 0.65 -16.38 -16.70
CA VAL A 839 1.16 -16.95 -17.96
C VAL A 839 2.51 -16.36 -18.34
N LEU A 840 2.72 -15.04 -18.21
CA LEU A 840 4.02 -14.40 -18.45
C LEU A 840 5.13 -14.95 -17.53
N VAL A 841 4.81 -15.14 -16.24
CA VAL A 841 5.73 -15.77 -15.28
C VAL A 841 6.11 -17.18 -15.73
N ALA A 842 5.13 -17.97 -16.16
CA ALA A 842 5.39 -19.31 -16.68
C ALA A 842 6.22 -19.26 -17.98
N GLY A 843 5.92 -18.30 -18.86
CA GLY A 843 6.62 -18.07 -20.13
C GLY A 843 8.11 -17.76 -19.98
N GLN A 844 8.57 -17.22 -18.85
CA GLN A 844 10.00 -17.06 -18.57
C GLN A 844 10.75 -18.38 -18.43
N GLY A 845 10.05 -19.48 -18.12
CA GLY A 845 10.68 -20.77 -17.82
C GLY A 845 11.08 -21.60 -19.04
N SER A 846 10.46 -21.39 -20.21
CA SER A 846 10.75 -22.15 -21.43
C SER A 846 10.29 -21.41 -22.68
N SER A 847 11.00 -21.57 -23.79
CA SER A 847 10.66 -21.02 -25.11
C SER A 847 9.36 -21.58 -25.70
N ASP A 848 8.97 -22.78 -25.28
CA ASP A 848 7.80 -23.48 -25.81
C ASP A 848 6.49 -23.01 -25.14
N LEU A 849 6.60 -22.17 -24.11
CA LEU A 849 5.45 -21.70 -23.36
C LEU A 849 4.87 -20.40 -23.97
N PRO A 850 3.55 -20.21 -23.86
CA PRO A 850 2.92 -19.02 -24.42
C PRO A 850 3.44 -17.72 -23.80
N LEU A 851 3.49 -16.67 -24.63
CA LEU A 851 4.00 -15.34 -24.25
C LEU A 851 5.48 -15.30 -23.87
N HIS A 852 6.29 -16.35 -24.15
CA HIS A 852 7.73 -16.35 -23.91
C HIS A 852 8.43 -15.12 -24.51
N GLU A 853 8.20 -14.82 -25.80
CA GLU A 853 8.79 -13.64 -26.45
C GLU A 853 8.37 -12.32 -25.78
N THR A 854 7.15 -12.27 -25.23
CA THR A 854 6.67 -11.07 -24.52
C THR A 854 7.34 -10.94 -23.17
N ALA A 855 7.50 -12.05 -22.44
CA ALA A 855 8.27 -12.08 -21.19
C ALA A 855 9.73 -11.69 -21.42
N ALA A 856 10.37 -12.21 -22.47
CA ALA A 856 11.74 -11.86 -22.86
C ALA A 856 11.88 -10.36 -23.20
N LYS A 857 10.89 -9.74 -23.87
CA LYS A 857 10.89 -8.28 -24.11
C LYS A 857 10.75 -7.48 -22.81
N ILE A 858 9.97 -7.96 -21.84
CA ILE A 858 9.87 -7.33 -20.52
C ILE A 858 11.19 -7.45 -19.76
N ASP A 859 11.85 -8.60 -19.83
CA ASP A 859 13.17 -8.82 -19.23
C ASP A 859 14.21 -7.90 -19.86
N GLN A 860 14.22 -7.75 -21.19
CA GLN A 860 15.08 -6.78 -21.89
C GLN A 860 14.77 -5.33 -21.50
N LEU A 861 13.49 -4.96 -21.32
CA LEU A 861 13.12 -3.62 -20.86
C LEU A 861 13.65 -3.37 -19.44
N PHE A 862 13.58 -4.38 -18.58
CA PHE A 862 14.06 -4.28 -17.21
C PHE A 862 15.58 -4.24 -17.15
N GLU A 863 16.27 -5.06 -17.96
CA GLU A 863 17.71 -4.99 -18.14
C GLU A 863 18.14 -3.60 -18.59
N TRP A 864 17.51 -3.05 -19.65
CA TRP A 864 17.73 -1.68 -20.10
C TRP A 864 17.53 -0.64 -18.98
N LEU A 865 16.51 -0.83 -18.16
CA LEU A 865 16.20 0.06 -17.04
C LEU A 865 17.30 0.08 -15.97
N VAL A 866 17.97 -1.06 -15.77
CA VAL A 866 18.95 -1.29 -14.71
C VAL A 866 20.38 -1.00 -15.18
N THR A 867 20.77 -1.51 -16.34
CA THR A 867 22.15 -1.41 -16.86
C THR A 867 22.34 -0.34 -17.91
N GLY A 868 21.26 0.22 -18.45
CA GLY A 868 21.34 1.15 -19.59
C GLY A 868 21.85 0.48 -20.87
N SER A 869 21.65 -0.84 -21.02
CA SER A 869 22.00 -1.62 -22.20
C SER A 869 21.20 -1.22 -23.45
N ASP A 870 21.29 -1.97 -24.56
CA ASP A 870 20.53 -1.65 -25.78
C ASP A 870 19.08 -2.16 -25.71
N LEU A 871 18.11 -1.31 -26.06
CA LEU A 871 16.69 -1.65 -26.09
C LEU A 871 16.28 -2.11 -27.50
N TRP A 872 15.43 -3.15 -27.61
CA TRP A 872 15.08 -3.78 -28.91
C TRP A 872 14.51 -2.83 -29.98
N PHE A 873 13.94 -1.69 -29.59
CA PHE A 873 13.41 -0.69 -30.53
C PHE A 873 14.27 0.58 -30.63
N TRP A 874 15.11 0.88 -29.63
CA TRP A 874 15.98 2.07 -29.57
C TRP A 874 17.41 1.64 -29.15
N PRO A 875 18.26 1.25 -30.12
CA PRO A 875 19.65 0.91 -29.85
C PRO A 875 20.43 2.17 -29.43
N HIS A 876 21.35 2.02 -28.48
CA HIS A 876 22.32 3.04 -28.02
C HIS A 876 21.74 4.24 -27.29
N THR A 877 20.63 4.08 -26.57
CA THR A 877 20.10 5.16 -25.70
C THR A 877 19.85 4.64 -24.29
N THR A 878 20.46 5.29 -23.32
CA THR A 878 20.22 5.01 -21.90
C THR A 878 18.86 5.55 -21.45
N PRO A 879 18.26 5.02 -20.36
CA PRO A 879 17.00 5.56 -19.81
C PRO A 879 17.05 7.06 -19.55
N ILE A 880 18.18 7.56 -19.03
CA ILE A 880 18.38 8.98 -18.72
C ILE A 880 18.28 9.82 -19.99
N GLU A 881 18.94 9.41 -21.07
CA GLU A 881 18.89 10.11 -22.36
C GLU A 881 17.48 10.08 -22.96
N THR A 882 16.77 8.95 -22.88
CA THR A 882 15.38 8.85 -23.37
C THR A 882 14.45 9.82 -22.65
N PHE A 883 14.54 9.93 -21.32
CA PHE A 883 13.71 10.87 -20.56
C PHE A 883 14.14 12.33 -20.73
N LEU A 884 15.43 12.60 -20.98
CA LEU A 884 15.91 13.94 -21.40
C LEU A 884 15.33 14.33 -22.76
N LEU A 885 15.32 13.40 -23.72
CA LEU A 885 14.69 13.60 -25.03
C LEU A 885 13.18 13.81 -24.90
N LEU A 886 12.51 13.07 -24.00
CA LEU A 886 11.09 13.28 -23.71
C LEU A 886 10.82 14.67 -23.10
N ALA A 887 11.68 15.14 -22.18
CA ALA A 887 11.59 16.47 -21.61
C ALA A 887 11.80 17.55 -22.69
N ALA A 888 12.82 17.39 -23.53
CA ALA A 888 13.11 18.28 -24.64
C ALA A 888 11.95 18.32 -25.65
N LEU A 889 11.39 17.15 -26.01
CA LEU A 889 10.21 17.04 -26.87
C LEU A 889 8.97 17.69 -26.21
N GLY A 890 8.78 17.50 -24.91
CA GLY A 890 7.72 18.16 -24.15
C GLY A 890 7.84 19.68 -24.18
N LEU A 891 9.06 20.21 -24.07
CA LEU A 891 9.37 21.63 -24.19
C LEU A 891 9.09 22.13 -25.61
N LEU A 892 9.42 21.33 -26.64
CA LEU A 892 9.15 21.63 -28.05
C LEU A 892 7.64 21.62 -28.39
N ILE A 893 6.84 20.73 -27.80
CA ILE A 893 5.40 20.61 -28.08
C ILE A 893 4.55 21.47 -27.11
N ASN A 894 5.19 22.17 -26.18
CA ASN A 894 4.57 22.89 -25.05
C ASN A 894 3.54 22.05 -24.29
N LYS A 895 3.92 20.82 -23.97
CA LYS A 895 3.14 19.92 -23.11
C LYS A 895 3.84 19.80 -21.77
N SER A 896 3.43 20.63 -20.80
CA SER A 896 3.97 20.62 -19.43
C SER A 896 4.03 19.23 -18.82
N ALA A 897 3.00 18.41 -19.02
CA ALA A 897 2.97 17.03 -18.56
C ALA A 897 4.11 16.16 -19.12
N MET A 898 4.53 16.36 -20.38
CA MET A 898 5.67 15.62 -20.96
C MET A 898 7.00 16.14 -20.42
N VAL A 899 7.10 17.44 -20.17
CA VAL A 899 8.28 18.07 -19.56
C VAL A 899 8.48 17.56 -18.13
N GLU A 900 7.42 17.58 -17.34
CA GLU A 900 7.40 17.07 -15.97
C GLU A 900 7.71 15.57 -15.94
N LEU A 901 7.11 14.78 -16.82
CA LEU A 901 7.39 13.35 -16.94
C LEU A 901 8.86 13.10 -17.32
N GLY A 902 9.38 13.83 -18.30
CA GLY A 902 10.77 13.77 -18.72
C GLY A 902 11.73 14.08 -17.56
N PHE A 903 11.61 15.25 -16.93
CA PHE A 903 12.49 15.62 -15.81
C PHE A 903 12.35 14.71 -14.59
N SER A 904 11.13 14.24 -14.28
CA SER A 904 10.92 13.29 -13.19
C SER A 904 11.57 11.94 -13.49
N GLY A 905 11.48 11.44 -14.72
CA GLY A 905 12.15 10.23 -15.15
C GLY A 905 13.66 10.35 -15.08
N VAL A 906 14.23 11.46 -15.55
CA VAL A 906 15.68 11.76 -15.42
C VAL A 906 16.11 11.73 -13.96
N ALA A 907 15.36 12.39 -13.06
CA ALA A 907 15.69 12.41 -11.65
C ALA A 907 15.64 11.01 -11.02
N VAL A 908 14.63 10.19 -11.37
CA VAL A 908 14.50 8.82 -10.90
C VAL A 908 15.66 7.95 -11.40
N PHE A 909 15.91 7.91 -12.71
CA PHE A 909 16.95 7.03 -13.27
C PHE A 909 18.37 7.48 -12.93
N MET A 910 18.60 8.78 -12.78
CA MET A 910 19.87 9.28 -12.28
C MET A 910 20.09 8.88 -10.82
N ALA A 911 19.05 8.94 -9.98
CA ALA A 911 19.14 8.42 -8.61
C ALA A 911 19.35 6.89 -8.58
N THR A 912 18.65 6.13 -9.42
CA THR A 912 18.83 4.68 -9.57
C THR A 912 20.26 4.34 -9.96
N TYR A 913 20.82 5.02 -10.97
CA TYR A 913 22.21 4.85 -11.41
C TYR A 913 23.23 5.18 -10.31
N LEU A 914 22.98 6.24 -9.52
CA LEU A 914 23.83 6.59 -8.38
C LEU A 914 23.75 5.58 -7.22
N LEU A 915 22.61 4.91 -7.03
CA LEU A 915 22.35 4.02 -5.90
C LEU A 915 22.68 2.55 -6.19
N LEU A 916 22.52 2.09 -7.43
CA LEU A 916 22.82 0.73 -7.87
C LEU A 916 24.19 0.71 -8.54
N GLY A 917 25.24 0.47 -7.75
CA GLY A 917 26.57 0.19 -8.30
C GLY A 917 26.63 -1.15 -9.01
N GLU A 918 27.56 -1.33 -9.95
CA GLU A 918 27.75 -2.57 -10.73
C GLU A 918 27.87 -3.80 -9.83
N ARG A 919 28.63 -3.70 -8.73
CA ARG A 919 28.74 -4.79 -7.73
C ARG A 919 27.41 -5.22 -7.14
N SER A 920 26.47 -4.29 -6.92
CA SER A 920 25.14 -4.64 -6.40
C SER A 920 24.34 -5.43 -7.42
N ILE A 921 24.54 -5.17 -8.72
CA ILE A 921 23.87 -5.87 -9.82
C ILE A 921 24.45 -7.29 -9.92
N ASP A 922 25.77 -7.42 -9.94
CA ASP A 922 26.46 -8.71 -10.06
C ASP A 922 26.12 -9.66 -8.90
N GLU A 923 26.11 -9.16 -7.66
CA GLU A 923 25.74 -9.94 -6.47
C GLU A 923 24.24 -10.29 -6.43
N SER A 924 23.38 -9.46 -7.02
CA SER A 924 21.93 -9.70 -7.04
C SER A 924 21.51 -10.69 -8.14
N PHE A 925 22.25 -10.71 -9.26
CA PHE A 925 21.95 -11.54 -10.44
C PHE A 925 23.09 -12.53 -10.71
N VAL A 926 23.28 -13.45 -9.75
CA VAL A 926 24.29 -14.51 -9.83
C VAL A 926 24.06 -15.36 -11.09
N GLY A 927 24.95 -15.22 -12.08
CA GLY A 927 24.85 -15.87 -13.39
C GLY A 927 24.64 -14.92 -14.58
N GLY A 928 24.65 -13.60 -14.36
CA GLY A 928 24.68 -12.59 -15.43
C GLY A 928 23.38 -12.40 -16.21
N SER A 929 22.31 -13.13 -15.87
CA SER A 929 20.99 -12.95 -16.48
C SER A 929 20.11 -12.04 -15.60
N ILE A 930 19.78 -10.87 -16.12
CA ILE A 930 18.95 -9.87 -15.42
C ILE A 930 17.49 -10.13 -15.78
N LEU A 931 16.81 -10.91 -14.94
CA LEU A 931 15.40 -11.25 -15.14
C LEU A 931 14.51 -10.38 -14.26
N ALA A 932 13.46 -9.81 -14.86
CA ALA A 932 12.46 -9.07 -14.12
C ALA A 932 11.60 -10.04 -13.30
N ASN A 933 11.43 -9.75 -12.02
CA ASN A 933 10.45 -10.48 -11.23
C ASN A 933 9.04 -10.01 -11.62
N MET A 934 8.34 -10.85 -12.38
CA MET A 934 7.02 -10.58 -12.94
C MET A 934 5.95 -10.26 -11.89
N ALA A 935 6.14 -10.69 -10.63
CA ALA A 935 5.23 -10.29 -9.54
C ALA A 935 5.29 -8.78 -9.26
N TYR A 936 6.47 -8.15 -9.34
CA TYR A 936 6.61 -6.70 -9.18
C TYR A 936 6.14 -5.94 -10.41
N VAL A 937 6.42 -6.46 -11.62
CA VAL A 937 5.90 -5.91 -12.88
C VAL A 937 4.37 -5.87 -12.86
N LYS A 938 3.73 -6.94 -12.38
CA LYS A 938 2.28 -7.01 -12.16
C LYS A 938 1.78 -5.89 -11.24
N VAL A 939 2.39 -5.70 -10.08
CA VAL A 939 1.97 -4.67 -9.12
C VAL A 939 2.14 -3.26 -9.69
N PHE A 940 3.25 -2.99 -10.39
CA PHE A 940 3.47 -1.73 -11.07
C PHE A 940 2.38 -1.43 -12.11
N LEU A 941 2.06 -2.40 -12.98
CA LEU A 941 1.05 -2.22 -14.02
C LEU A 941 -0.37 -2.11 -13.45
N VAL A 942 -0.71 -2.83 -12.38
CA VAL A 942 -1.95 -2.61 -11.63
C VAL A 942 -2.03 -1.18 -11.12
N GLY A 943 -0.94 -0.67 -10.53
CA GLY A 943 -0.83 0.71 -10.07
C GLY A 943 -1.05 1.72 -11.20
N CYS A 944 -0.35 1.54 -12.34
CA CYS A 944 -0.54 2.37 -13.53
C CYS A 944 -1.98 2.33 -14.05
N LEU A 945 -2.60 1.14 -14.08
CA LEU A 945 -3.98 0.96 -14.51
C LEU A 945 -4.95 1.73 -13.61
N ILE A 946 -4.77 1.67 -12.29
CA ILE A 946 -5.58 2.44 -11.34
C ILE A 946 -5.37 3.94 -11.56
N LEU A 947 -4.13 4.40 -11.67
CA LEU A 947 -3.80 5.82 -11.85
C LEU A 947 -4.36 6.37 -13.17
N LEU A 948 -4.19 5.63 -14.28
CA LEU A 948 -4.72 6.00 -15.59
C LEU A 948 -6.26 5.99 -15.58
N SER A 949 -6.86 4.96 -14.96
CA SER A 949 -8.31 4.89 -14.79
C SER A 949 -8.82 6.10 -14.03
N LEU A 950 -8.21 6.46 -12.90
CA LEU A 950 -8.64 7.60 -12.10
C LEU A 950 -8.39 8.94 -12.79
N LYS A 951 -7.29 9.08 -13.52
CA LYS A 951 -6.93 10.31 -14.25
C LYS A 951 -7.94 10.65 -15.35
N TYR A 952 -8.38 9.65 -16.12
CA TYR A 952 -9.32 9.87 -17.23
C TYR A 952 -10.79 9.61 -16.86
N ASN A 953 -11.02 8.73 -15.89
CA ASN A 953 -12.33 8.27 -15.43
C ASN A 953 -12.39 8.29 -13.90
N ALA A 954 -12.40 9.49 -13.31
CA ALA A 954 -12.41 9.67 -11.85
C ALA A 954 -13.58 8.96 -11.13
N ARG A 955 -14.69 8.68 -11.82
CA ARG A 955 -15.87 7.95 -11.29
C ARG A 955 -15.87 6.44 -11.64
N GLY A 956 -14.78 5.93 -12.22
CA GLY A 956 -14.67 4.58 -12.79
C GLY A 956 -15.20 4.48 -14.23
N ILE A 957 -15.04 3.30 -14.84
CA ILE A 957 -15.46 3.04 -16.23
C ILE A 957 -16.97 3.19 -16.37
N LEU A 958 -17.75 2.59 -15.45
CA LEU A 958 -19.20 2.62 -15.39
C LEU A 958 -19.66 3.32 -14.11
N PRO A 959 -19.82 4.67 -14.12
CA PRO A 959 -20.26 5.43 -12.95
C PRO A 959 -21.68 5.06 -12.52
N GLU A 960 -22.07 5.47 -11.31
CA GLU A 960 -23.45 5.35 -10.82
C GLU A 960 -24.43 6.08 -11.74
N VAL A 961 -25.54 5.42 -12.06
CA VAL A 961 -26.65 6.03 -12.79
C VAL A 961 -27.59 6.71 -11.78
N PRO A 962 -27.75 8.05 -11.82
CA PRO A 962 -28.61 8.76 -10.88
C PRO A 962 -30.07 8.34 -11.07
N VAL A 963 -30.71 7.90 -9.99
CA VAL A 963 -32.12 7.50 -9.99
C VAL A 963 -32.98 8.70 -9.62
N ARG A 964 -33.68 9.28 -10.60
CA ARG A 964 -34.70 10.30 -10.34
C ARG A 964 -36.08 9.61 -10.31
N PRO A 965 -36.87 9.73 -9.23
CA PRO A 965 -38.25 9.24 -9.27
C PRO A 965 -39.01 9.96 -10.40
N PRO A 966 -39.89 9.25 -11.13
CA PRO A 966 -40.72 9.90 -12.14
C PRO A 966 -41.49 11.05 -11.48
N ARG A 967 -41.58 12.20 -12.17
CA ARG A 967 -42.45 13.27 -11.69
C ARG A 967 -43.88 12.72 -11.66
N PRO A 968 -44.64 12.91 -10.57
CA PRO A 968 -46.05 12.56 -10.59
C PRO A 968 -46.70 13.27 -11.76
N THR A 969 -47.49 12.55 -12.54
CA THR A 969 -48.28 13.18 -13.60
C THR A 969 -49.39 14.00 -12.94
N GLU A 970 -49.86 15.08 -13.57
CA GLU A 970 -50.84 16.02 -12.97
C GLU A 970 -52.17 15.37 -12.51
N GLY A 971 -52.37 14.06 -12.70
CA GLY A 971 -53.49 13.28 -12.16
C GLY A 971 -53.19 12.40 -10.93
N ASP A 972 -51.92 12.27 -10.51
CA ASP A 972 -51.52 11.44 -9.35
C ASP A 972 -51.41 12.26 -8.05
N ALA A 973 -51.75 13.55 -8.10
CA ALA A 973 -51.68 14.50 -6.98
C ALA A 973 -53.05 14.81 -6.34
N GLU A 974 -54.11 14.10 -6.72
CA GLU A 974 -55.43 14.13 -6.04
C GLU A 974 -55.58 13.01 -5.01
#